data_AF-A0A9E3C4J1-F1
#
_entry.id   AF-A0A9E3C4J1-F1
#
_cell.length_a   1.000
_cell.length_b   1.000
_cell.length_c   1.000
_cell.angle_alpha   90.00
_cell.angle_beta   90.00
_cell.angle_gamma   90.00
#
_symmetry.space_group_name_H-M   'P 1'
#
loop_
_entity.id
_entity.type
_entity.pdbx_description
1 polymer ?
#
loop_
_entity_poly.entity_id
_entity_poly.type
_entity_poly.pdbx_seq_one_letter_code
_entity_poly.pdbx_strand_id
1 'polypeptide(L)'
;MKLVAILRKSGGLSALVSRRRPGADLDALLAAEEAPEDAPGFYDLAELPLSDVPAALYPRKASLLAAWDALRAVKSPDTALVQYVLTVLRETILGTDDGADLPPFALPDAPAPMAPTAAHPRAYRGTKYRPPREKSAPAVDLRPYLCATNSLTMLLKWLAESRLGAACDAEAEWQLRLPPLFRACLLPPLRPLGRAETNACLALYWRLELETQPSLLAAVTRLLCLQADATSRCWLELVAALPAEHRILFADLLLETETYCLGIDSLSDDRRRLFVTTVQGPRPASRLYGLLRALQHGVSLDYVAVGFRLDDAQERHARFHEMDWAEIVRDAYYPEAAVAATEPHWADAKDYHRALPWHVWWECGKLVGLGRVIEAIDWMQYPPETSYQYSRFYRGFADYDSTPEDAAEVWTIIGQNVPRFEALLQATPFEYQGKLIANLKGFCWNWEDPKTLRRCLPAMDALLRRLCRPPFRRGCDLRSVGTDFLEFLTPEQREQFLAASDACFQRLEEACRRDNDARLVGSGTWSLTRYLPEWTLEAFLTHPAKLFKVCKLLGSFSHALRDQLVREFAPQDVQIPMPRLLREYEAGTRRLPDAQRAHYQAQWRQQTALQQLETLEQLALARLSDGFNVDPVAEAVRHALQLQCDADENRRALRRFLRAYWTGRTNYLLTHPRTQAWLRRHPRLNVALWQRGIPYAAETAEAGPLIISIEQDPLEALKLGTYVGSCLGLGGSFAYSAAAAVLDINKQVLYARRPNGTVLARQLIALSEGEQLVCFSVYPYTTSTELQRHFSAYDRQFAGALELPLWRPDSEEEEYAIPTILARGWWDDSAWGGKTPPLTDTTRSSREVKPSVP
;
A
#
# COMPACT_ATOMS: atom_id res chain seq x y z
N MET A 1 27.87 -11.42 -13.68
CA MET A 1 29.35 -11.35 -13.74
C MET A 1 29.76 -10.22 -14.68
N LYS A 2 30.84 -9.49 -14.37
CA LYS A 2 31.41 -8.42 -15.21
C LYS A 2 32.92 -8.65 -15.34
N LEU A 3 33.45 -8.50 -16.54
CA LEU A 3 34.89 -8.61 -16.79
C LEU A 3 35.58 -7.34 -16.29
N VAL A 4 36.60 -7.49 -15.45
CA VAL A 4 37.43 -6.39 -14.95
C VAL A 4 38.68 -6.25 -15.81
N ALA A 5 39.48 -7.31 -15.90
CA ALA A 5 40.75 -7.31 -16.59
C ALA A 5 41.11 -8.70 -17.11
N ILE A 6 41.99 -8.76 -18.09
CA ILE A 6 42.75 -9.99 -18.39
C ILE A 6 44.12 -9.83 -17.76
N LEU A 7 44.48 -10.72 -16.84
CA LEU A 7 45.77 -10.73 -16.17
C LEU A 7 46.73 -11.66 -16.92
N ARG A 8 47.99 -11.22 -17.05
CA ARG A 8 49.11 -12.08 -17.46
C ARG A 8 49.96 -12.43 -16.25
N LYS A 9 50.18 -13.72 -16.04
CA LYS A 9 50.95 -14.29 -14.92
C LYS A 9 51.84 -15.43 -15.41
N SER A 10 52.78 -15.86 -14.58
CA SER A 10 53.67 -16.99 -14.90
C SER A 10 52.90 -18.28 -15.26
N GLY A 11 51.73 -18.49 -14.65
CA GLY A 11 50.81 -19.60 -14.95
C GLY A 11 49.98 -19.47 -16.23
N GLY A 12 50.03 -18.32 -16.92
CA GLY A 12 49.28 -18.06 -18.15
C GLY A 12 48.40 -16.81 -18.09
N LEU A 13 47.38 -16.80 -18.95
CA LEU A 13 46.36 -15.73 -18.97
C LEU A 13 45.16 -16.13 -18.12
N SER A 14 44.75 -15.23 -17.23
CA SER A 14 43.54 -15.34 -16.44
C SER A 14 42.66 -14.10 -16.62
N ALA A 15 41.38 -14.22 -16.33
CA ALA A 15 40.46 -13.09 -16.29
C ALA A 15 40.06 -12.81 -14.86
N LEU A 16 40.22 -11.55 -14.47
CA LEU A 16 39.66 -11.03 -13.24
C LEU A 16 38.22 -10.61 -13.51
N VAL A 17 37.28 -11.17 -12.77
CA VAL A 17 35.84 -10.89 -12.91
C VAL A 17 35.25 -10.43 -11.58
N SER A 18 34.33 -9.47 -11.65
CA SER A 18 33.46 -9.11 -10.53
C SER A 18 32.16 -9.90 -10.62
N ARG A 19 31.77 -10.55 -9.52
CA ARG A 19 30.49 -11.25 -9.42
C ARG A 19 29.84 -10.96 -8.07
N ARG A 20 28.52 -11.16 -8.02
CA ARG A 20 27.73 -11.08 -6.78
C ARG A 20 27.99 -12.37 -6.01
N ARG A 21 28.28 -12.29 -4.72
CA ARG A 21 28.56 -13.45 -3.87
C ARG A 21 27.28 -14.30 -3.73
N PRO A 22 27.40 -15.64 -3.79
CA PRO A 22 26.30 -16.52 -3.42
C PRO A 22 25.91 -16.27 -1.95
N GLY A 23 24.61 -16.13 -1.67
CA GLY A 23 24.10 -15.89 -0.31
C GLY A 23 24.10 -14.42 0.13
N ALA A 24 24.50 -13.48 -0.73
CA ALA A 24 24.26 -12.06 -0.48
C ALA A 24 22.74 -11.78 -0.50
N ASP A 25 22.20 -11.51 0.69
CA ASP A 25 20.79 -11.30 0.95
C ASP A 25 20.55 -9.82 1.31
N LEU A 26 19.90 -9.11 0.39
CA LEU A 26 19.58 -7.69 0.55
C LEU A 26 18.52 -7.50 1.63
N ASP A 27 17.52 -8.37 1.71
CA ASP A 27 16.42 -8.23 2.66
C ASP A 27 16.93 -8.44 4.09
N ALA A 28 17.81 -9.42 4.30
CA ALA A 28 18.47 -9.64 5.59
C ALA A 28 19.32 -8.43 6.01
N LEU A 29 20.03 -7.79 5.08
CA LEU A 29 20.82 -6.59 5.35
C LEU A 29 19.93 -5.40 5.72
N LEU A 30 18.79 -5.22 5.04
CA LEU A 30 17.86 -4.12 5.27
C LEU A 30 17.05 -4.27 6.57
N ALA A 31 16.82 -5.51 7.00
CA ALA A 31 16.15 -5.83 8.26
C ALA A 31 17.06 -5.68 9.50
N ALA A 32 18.38 -5.65 9.31
CA ALA A 32 19.34 -5.53 10.41
C ALA A 32 19.25 -4.17 11.11
N GLU A 33 19.31 -4.18 12.45
CA GLU A 33 19.25 -2.94 13.24
C GLU A 33 20.56 -2.14 13.20
N GLU A 34 21.68 -2.87 13.19
CA GLU A 34 23.03 -2.34 13.10
C GLU A 34 23.70 -2.85 11.82
N ALA A 35 24.62 -2.05 11.28
CA ALA A 35 25.49 -2.51 10.20
C ALA A 35 26.39 -3.61 10.77
N PRO A 36 26.45 -4.80 10.15
CA PRO A 36 27.33 -5.85 10.66
C PRO A 36 28.78 -5.40 10.48
N GLU A 37 29.55 -5.31 11.58
CA GLU A 37 30.94 -4.81 11.56
C GLU A 37 31.82 -5.58 10.56
N ASP A 38 31.51 -6.85 10.31
CA ASP A 38 32.26 -7.76 9.43
C ASP A 38 31.42 -8.36 8.28
N ALA A 39 30.31 -7.72 7.88
CA ALA A 39 29.50 -8.27 6.80
C ALA A 39 30.33 -8.45 5.52
N PRO A 40 30.39 -9.67 4.95
CA PRO A 40 31.00 -9.85 3.65
C PRO A 40 30.23 -9.01 2.63
N GLY A 41 30.90 -8.09 1.94
CA GLY A 41 30.29 -7.29 0.89
C GLY A 41 29.63 -8.16 -0.19
N PHE A 42 28.66 -7.60 -0.92
CA PHE A 42 27.82 -8.33 -1.87
C PHE A 42 28.59 -8.80 -3.09
N TYR A 43 29.79 -8.27 -3.31
CA TYR A 43 30.61 -8.54 -4.46
C TYR A 43 31.98 -9.13 -4.07
N ASP A 44 32.48 -10.04 -4.90
CA ASP A 44 33.86 -10.53 -4.85
C ASP A 44 34.54 -10.39 -6.21
N LEU A 45 35.86 -10.40 -6.17
CA LEU A 45 36.72 -10.53 -7.33
C LEU A 45 37.17 -11.98 -7.41
N ALA A 46 36.93 -12.60 -8.57
CA ALA A 46 37.35 -13.97 -8.83
C ALA A 46 38.29 -13.98 -10.04
N GLU A 47 39.31 -14.82 -9.96
CA GLU A 47 40.21 -15.08 -11.07
C GLU A 47 39.82 -16.39 -11.73
N LEU A 48 39.63 -16.36 -13.04
CA LEU A 48 39.28 -17.53 -13.86
C LEU A 48 40.36 -17.72 -14.93
N PRO A 49 40.74 -18.96 -15.29
CA PRO A 49 41.53 -19.19 -16.49
C PRO A 49 40.86 -18.53 -17.71
N LEU A 50 41.62 -17.85 -18.57
CA LEU A 50 41.05 -17.19 -19.76
C LEU A 50 40.31 -18.18 -20.67
N SER A 51 40.75 -19.44 -20.69
CA SER A 51 40.09 -20.56 -21.37
C SER A 51 38.65 -20.79 -20.92
N ASP A 52 38.30 -20.40 -19.71
CA ASP A 52 37.02 -20.71 -19.09
C ASP A 52 36.04 -19.52 -19.20
N VAL A 53 36.53 -18.35 -19.61
CA VAL A 53 35.71 -17.16 -19.83
C VAL A 53 34.84 -17.32 -21.08
N PRO A 54 33.51 -17.12 -20.99
CA PRO A 54 32.63 -17.10 -22.15
C PRO A 54 33.05 -16.05 -23.18
N ALA A 55 33.00 -16.39 -24.47
CA ALA A 55 33.31 -15.45 -25.55
C ALA A 55 32.40 -14.20 -25.52
N ALA A 56 31.19 -14.31 -24.99
CA ALA A 56 30.28 -13.18 -24.79
C ALA A 56 30.83 -12.11 -23.82
N LEU A 57 31.63 -12.51 -22.83
CA LEU A 57 32.26 -11.57 -21.90
C LEU A 57 33.57 -10.98 -22.43
N TYR A 58 34.29 -11.74 -23.27
CA TYR A 58 35.49 -11.26 -23.94
C TYR A 58 35.57 -11.76 -25.39
N PRO A 59 34.99 -11.02 -26.36
CA PRO A 59 34.93 -11.45 -27.75
C PRO A 59 36.30 -11.67 -28.41
N ARG A 60 37.35 -11.01 -27.90
CA ARG A 60 38.72 -11.10 -28.40
C ARG A 60 39.54 -12.26 -27.81
N LYS A 61 38.91 -13.12 -27.00
CA LYS A 61 39.54 -14.28 -26.34
C LYS A 61 40.40 -15.12 -27.29
N ALA A 62 39.85 -15.55 -28.42
CA ALA A 62 40.55 -16.44 -29.35
C ALA A 62 41.81 -15.77 -29.94
N SER A 63 41.71 -14.50 -30.33
CA SER A 63 42.84 -13.74 -30.87
C SER A 63 43.92 -13.51 -29.82
N LEU A 64 43.54 -13.24 -28.56
CA LEU A 64 44.48 -13.02 -27.48
C LEU A 64 45.22 -14.32 -27.11
N LEU A 65 44.52 -15.45 -27.03
CA LEU A 65 45.12 -16.76 -26.79
C LEU A 65 46.08 -17.15 -27.92
N ALA A 66 45.70 -16.92 -29.17
CA ALA A 66 46.59 -17.16 -30.32
C ALA A 66 47.85 -16.29 -30.27
N ALA A 67 47.72 -15.00 -29.92
CA ALA A 67 48.87 -14.11 -29.75
C ALA A 67 49.76 -14.56 -28.58
N TRP A 68 49.17 -14.98 -27.47
CA TRP A 68 49.89 -15.51 -26.31
C TRP A 68 50.67 -16.78 -26.65
N ASP A 69 50.05 -17.73 -27.35
CA ASP A 69 50.69 -18.99 -27.75
C ASP A 69 51.80 -18.78 -28.78
N ALA A 70 51.66 -17.80 -29.68
CA ALA A 70 52.70 -17.43 -30.63
C ALA A 70 54.00 -16.95 -29.95
N LEU A 71 53.91 -16.44 -28.71
CA LEU A 71 55.06 -15.98 -27.94
C LEU A 71 55.85 -17.11 -27.24
N ARG A 72 55.36 -18.36 -27.29
CA ARG A 72 56.00 -19.52 -26.63
C ARG A 72 57.32 -19.95 -27.27
N ALA A 73 57.49 -19.71 -28.57
CA ALA A 73 58.60 -20.27 -29.34
C ALA A 73 59.13 -19.28 -30.38
N VAL A 74 59.59 -18.11 -29.92
CA VAL A 74 60.06 -17.01 -30.77
C VAL A 74 61.49 -17.29 -31.24
N LYS A 75 61.73 -17.23 -32.55
CA LYS A 75 63.04 -17.53 -33.15
C LYS A 75 63.80 -16.30 -33.65
N SER A 76 63.07 -15.27 -34.08
CA SER A 76 63.66 -14.04 -34.64
C SER A 76 62.72 -12.85 -34.39
N PRO A 77 63.27 -11.64 -34.28
CA PRO A 77 62.46 -10.43 -34.16
C PRO A 77 61.86 -10.04 -35.53
N ASP A 78 60.55 -10.23 -35.68
CA ASP A 78 59.82 -9.81 -36.89
C ASP A 78 58.61 -8.92 -36.53
N THR A 79 57.95 -8.39 -37.56
CA THR A 79 56.77 -7.53 -37.36
C THR A 79 55.61 -8.27 -36.69
N ALA A 80 55.46 -9.58 -36.94
CA ALA A 80 54.38 -10.38 -36.33
C ALA A 80 54.59 -10.53 -34.82
N LEU A 81 55.84 -10.76 -34.39
CA LEU A 81 56.23 -10.79 -32.99
C LEU A 81 55.84 -9.50 -32.27
N VAL A 82 56.19 -8.35 -32.84
CA VAL A 82 55.85 -7.04 -32.26
C VAL A 82 54.33 -6.93 -32.16
N GLN A 83 53.56 -7.33 -33.18
CA GLN A 83 52.10 -7.31 -33.13
C GLN A 83 51.53 -8.24 -32.04
N TYR A 84 52.11 -9.42 -31.83
CA TYR A 84 51.69 -10.34 -30.75
C TYR A 84 51.98 -9.74 -29.37
N VAL A 85 53.17 -9.17 -29.16
CA VAL A 85 53.52 -8.48 -27.91
C VAL A 85 52.60 -7.29 -27.66
N LEU A 86 52.35 -6.45 -28.67
CA LEU A 86 51.43 -5.31 -28.57
C LEU A 86 50.00 -5.75 -28.29
N THR A 87 49.54 -6.83 -28.92
CA THR A 87 48.22 -7.41 -28.65
C THR A 87 48.12 -7.82 -27.19
N VAL A 88 49.10 -8.58 -26.68
CA VAL A 88 49.11 -8.99 -25.28
C VAL A 88 49.18 -7.78 -24.34
N LEU A 89 50.06 -6.79 -24.59
CA LEU A 89 50.19 -5.62 -23.72
C LEU A 89 48.96 -4.71 -23.71
N ARG A 90 48.27 -4.57 -24.85
CA ARG A 90 47.05 -3.76 -24.95
C ARG A 90 45.88 -4.43 -24.24
N GLU A 91 45.74 -5.74 -24.45
CA GLU A 91 44.59 -6.51 -23.98
C GLU A 91 44.74 -7.03 -22.54
N THR A 92 45.96 -7.05 -21.99
CA THR A 92 46.22 -7.61 -20.67
C THR A 92 46.88 -6.61 -19.71
N ILE A 93 46.76 -6.91 -18.43
CA ILE A 93 47.42 -6.23 -17.33
C ILE A 93 48.37 -7.20 -16.63
N LEU A 94 49.52 -6.71 -16.18
CA LEU A 94 50.42 -7.50 -15.36
C LEU A 94 49.73 -7.86 -14.04
N GLY A 95 49.66 -9.16 -13.71
CA GLY A 95 49.07 -9.63 -12.46
C GLY A 95 49.75 -9.07 -11.20
N THR A 96 49.19 -9.41 -10.05
CA THR A 96 49.73 -9.04 -8.73
C THR A 96 50.96 -9.84 -8.33
N ASP A 97 51.14 -11.02 -8.94
CA ASP A 97 52.23 -11.92 -8.63
C ASP A 97 53.46 -11.47 -9.41
N ASP A 98 54.45 -10.91 -8.72
CA ASP A 98 55.74 -10.62 -9.35
C ASP A 98 56.42 -11.95 -9.69
N GLY A 99 56.52 -12.25 -11.00
CA GLY A 99 57.24 -13.42 -11.48
C GLY A 99 58.71 -13.40 -11.07
N ALA A 100 59.36 -14.58 -11.13
CA ALA A 100 60.78 -14.72 -10.82
C ALA A 100 61.65 -13.81 -11.71
N ASP A 101 62.76 -13.31 -11.15
CA ASP A 101 63.76 -12.58 -11.92
C ASP A 101 64.32 -13.46 -13.04
N LEU A 102 64.13 -13.02 -14.28
CA LEU A 102 64.61 -13.70 -15.47
C LEU A 102 65.98 -13.17 -15.87
N PRO A 103 66.82 -13.99 -16.54
CA PRO A 103 68.09 -13.52 -17.08
C PRO A 103 67.87 -12.40 -18.10
N PRO A 104 68.87 -11.52 -18.31
CA PRO A 104 68.77 -10.43 -19.26
C PRO A 104 68.29 -10.87 -20.64
N PHE A 105 67.31 -10.14 -21.16
CA PHE A 105 66.68 -10.46 -22.43
C PHE A 105 67.63 -10.23 -23.60
N ALA A 106 67.87 -11.27 -24.40
CA ALA A 106 68.56 -11.18 -25.69
C ALA A 106 67.96 -12.19 -26.67
N LEU A 107 67.38 -11.69 -27.78
CA LEU A 107 67.05 -12.55 -28.92
C LEU A 107 68.29 -12.74 -29.79
N PRO A 108 68.52 -13.95 -30.35
CA PRO A 108 69.56 -14.14 -31.36
C PRO A 108 69.29 -13.21 -32.55
N ASP A 109 70.32 -12.51 -33.02
CA ASP A 109 70.23 -11.74 -34.25
C ASP A 109 69.75 -12.65 -35.39
N ALA A 110 68.92 -12.11 -36.29
CA ALA A 110 68.53 -12.83 -37.48
C ALA A 110 69.79 -13.28 -38.21
N PRO A 111 69.90 -14.56 -38.62
CA PRO A 111 71.07 -15.04 -39.33
C PRO A 111 71.29 -14.14 -40.55
N ALA A 112 72.49 -13.56 -40.66
CA ALA A 112 72.83 -12.68 -41.76
C ALA A 112 72.46 -13.38 -43.08
N PRO A 113 71.73 -12.72 -44.00
CA PRO A 113 71.33 -13.33 -45.26
C PRO A 113 72.58 -13.88 -45.93
N MET A 114 72.62 -15.20 -46.15
CA MET A 114 73.74 -15.82 -46.84
C MET A 114 73.92 -15.08 -48.16
N ALA A 115 75.09 -14.45 -48.33
CA ALA A 115 75.45 -13.83 -49.60
C ALA A 115 75.27 -14.91 -50.69
N PRO A 116 74.64 -14.57 -51.83
CA PRO A 116 74.46 -15.53 -52.92
C PRO A 116 75.84 -16.01 -53.36
N THR A 117 76.20 -17.22 -52.98
CA THR A 117 77.41 -17.85 -53.49
C THR A 117 77.12 -18.24 -54.93
N ALA A 118 78.01 -17.86 -55.85
CA ALA A 118 77.87 -18.05 -57.30
C ALA A 118 77.93 -19.52 -57.77
N ALA A 119 77.58 -20.48 -56.91
CA ALA A 119 77.65 -21.91 -57.21
C ALA A 119 76.32 -22.39 -57.84
N HIS A 120 76.42 -22.73 -59.12
CA HIS A 120 75.38 -23.30 -59.97
C HIS A 120 74.62 -24.49 -59.32
N PRO A 121 73.27 -24.58 -59.47
CA PRO A 121 72.43 -25.60 -58.82
C PRO A 121 72.55 -27.03 -59.38
N ARG A 122 73.59 -27.36 -60.16
CA ARG A 122 73.81 -28.70 -60.73
C ARG A 122 74.82 -29.57 -59.97
N ALA A 123 75.49 -29.07 -58.93
CA ALA A 123 76.60 -29.78 -58.28
C ALA A 123 76.21 -30.76 -57.14
N TYR A 124 74.93 -30.91 -56.78
CA TYR A 124 74.51 -31.72 -55.62
C TYR A 124 73.80 -33.04 -55.94
N ARG A 125 73.93 -33.56 -57.17
CA ARG A 125 73.60 -34.97 -57.46
C ARG A 125 74.88 -35.83 -57.38
N GLY A 126 75.17 -36.37 -56.19
CA GLY A 126 76.15 -37.45 -56.03
C GLY A 126 77.20 -37.28 -54.93
N THR A 127 77.28 -36.15 -54.23
CA THR A 127 78.26 -35.97 -53.15
C THR A 127 77.68 -36.36 -51.78
N LYS A 128 78.47 -37.11 -51.01
CA LYS A 128 78.19 -37.57 -49.63
C LYS A 128 78.07 -36.42 -48.60
N TYR A 129 78.21 -35.16 -49.05
CA TYR A 129 78.27 -33.96 -48.24
C TYR A 129 76.90 -33.27 -48.26
N ARG A 130 76.07 -33.57 -47.26
CA ARG A 130 74.90 -32.73 -46.94
C ARG A 130 75.42 -31.43 -46.31
N PRO A 131 74.93 -30.24 -46.72
CA PRO A 131 75.20 -29.02 -45.98
C PRO A 131 74.89 -29.24 -44.49
N PRO A 132 75.67 -28.68 -43.56
CA PRO A 132 75.33 -28.75 -42.15
C PRO A 132 73.88 -28.30 -42.00
N ARG A 133 73.01 -29.17 -41.45
CA ARG A 133 71.66 -28.75 -41.07
C ARG A 133 71.85 -27.51 -40.22
N GLU A 134 71.32 -26.38 -40.67
CA GLU A 134 71.28 -25.15 -39.90
C GLU A 134 70.79 -25.54 -38.51
N LYS A 135 71.62 -25.32 -37.49
CA LYS A 135 71.17 -25.44 -36.10
C LYS A 135 70.10 -24.37 -35.97
N SER A 136 68.83 -24.78 -36.00
CA SER A 136 67.71 -23.88 -35.72
C SER A 136 68.07 -23.10 -34.46
N ALA A 137 68.03 -21.77 -34.54
CA ALA A 137 68.20 -20.94 -33.36
C ALA A 137 67.28 -21.46 -32.25
N PRO A 138 67.77 -21.55 -31.00
CA PRO A 138 66.94 -21.95 -29.88
C PRO A 138 65.75 -21.00 -29.80
N ALA A 139 64.54 -21.54 -29.76
CA ALA A 139 63.35 -20.74 -29.59
C ALA A 139 63.32 -20.18 -28.16
N VAL A 140 63.04 -18.89 -28.02
CA VAL A 140 62.88 -18.21 -26.72
C VAL A 140 61.40 -18.06 -26.42
N ASP A 141 60.99 -18.40 -25.19
CA ASP A 141 59.64 -18.16 -24.71
C ASP A 141 59.58 -16.73 -24.11
N LEU A 142 58.82 -15.84 -24.73
CA LEU A 142 58.68 -14.46 -24.27
C LEU A 142 57.61 -14.26 -23.20
N ARG A 143 56.75 -15.26 -22.98
CA ARG A 143 55.64 -15.14 -22.02
C ARG A 143 56.11 -14.83 -20.61
N PRO A 144 57.16 -15.47 -20.06
CA PRO A 144 57.70 -15.14 -18.74
C PRO A 144 58.17 -13.68 -18.64
N TYR A 145 58.76 -13.14 -19.71
CA TYR A 145 59.23 -11.75 -19.74
C TYR A 145 58.10 -10.73 -19.69
N LEU A 146 56.88 -11.11 -20.08
CA LEU A 146 55.69 -10.26 -19.97
C LEU A 146 55.04 -10.32 -18.57
N CYS A 147 55.44 -11.28 -17.73
CA CYS A 147 54.79 -11.61 -16.45
C CYS A 147 55.53 -11.10 -15.21
N ALA A 148 56.63 -10.35 -15.35
CA ALA A 148 57.34 -9.76 -14.24
C ALA A 148 57.70 -8.31 -14.56
N THR A 149 57.61 -7.42 -13.57
CA THR A 149 57.85 -5.98 -13.75
C THR A 149 59.23 -5.70 -14.35
N ASN A 150 60.29 -6.23 -13.73
CA ASN A 150 61.67 -6.07 -14.20
C ASN A 150 61.87 -6.60 -15.62
N SER A 151 61.40 -7.83 -15.86
CA SER A 151 61.55 -8.50 -17.15
C SER A 151 60.78 -7.80 -18.27
N LEU A 152 59.61 -7.23 -17.95
CA LEU A 152 58.82 -6.46 -18.89
C LEU A 152 59.52 -5.15 -19.24
N THR A 153 60.08 -4.44 -18.27
CA THR A 153 60.90 -3.25 -18.53
C THR A 153 62.08 -3.56 -19.44
N MET A 154 62.77 -4.69 -19.22
CA MET A 154 63.86 -5.12 -20.10
C MET A 154 63.39 -5.39 -21.53
N LEU A 155 62.25 -6.09 -21.68
CA LEU A 155 61.67 -6.38 -22.99
C LEU A 155 61.21 -5.10 -23.71
N LEU A 156 60.59 -4.17 -22.99
CA LEU A 156 60.14 -2.88 -23.54
C LEU A 156 61.33 -2.02 -24.00
N LYS A 157 62.39 -1.96 -23.19
CA LYS A 157 63.63 -1.25 -23.55
C LYS A 157 64.25 -1.84 -24.82
N TRP A 158 64.35 -3.17 -24.89
CA TRP A 158 64.85 -3.85 -26.09
C TRP A 158 63.97 -3.56 -27.32
N LEU A 159 62.63 -3.57 -27.17
CA LEU A 159 61.71 -3.23 -28.25
C LEU A 159 61.89 -1.78 -28.73
N ALA A 160 62.08 -0.84 -27.81
CA ALA A 160 62.33 0.56 -28.13
C ALA A 160 63.65 0.76 -28.90
N GLU A 161 64.71 0.05 -28.52
CA GLU A 161 66.03 0.10 -29.17
C GLU A 161 66.04 -0.55 -30.57
N SER A 162 65.17 -1.54 -30.82
CA SER A 162 65.11 -2.33 -32.06
C SER A 162 64.57 -1.60 -33.32
N ARG A 163 64.37 -0.27 -33.27
CA ARG A 163 63.73 0.57 -34.33
C ARG A 163 62.27 0.21 -34.69
N LEU A 164 61.66 -0.75 -34.00
CA LEU A 164 60.32 -1.26 -34.31
C LEU A 164 59.18 -0.67 -33.43
N GLY A 165 59.47 0.14 -32.41
CA GLY A 165 58.41 0.63 -31.50
C GLY A 165 58.73 1.88 -30.67
N ALA A 166 58.54 3.07 -31.23
CA ALA A 166 58.67 4.35 -30.51
C ALA A 166 57.43 4.73 -29.66
N ALA A 167 56.34 3.95 -29.73
CA ALA A 167 55.04 4.30 -29.12
C ALA A 167 54.72 3.57 -27.80
N CYS A 168 55.60 2.67 -27.32
CA CYS A 168 55.27 1.75 -26.22
C CYS A 168 55.82 2.14 -24.84
N ASP A 169 56.71 3.14 -24.77
CA ASP A 169 57.57 3.28 -23.59
C ASP A 169 56.88 4.04 -22.44
N ALA A 170 56.45 5.28 -22.68
CA ALA A 170 56.04 6.18 -21.60
C ALA A 170 54.71 5.81 -20.90
N GLU A 171 53.85 5.02 -21.54
CA GLU A 171 52.57 4.60 -20.95
C GLU A 171 52.72 3.30 -20.15
N ALA A 172 53.48 2.32 -20.67
CA ALA A 172 53.73 1.07 -19.97
C ALA A 172 54.61 1.31 -18.73
N GLU A 173 55.63 2.15 -18.81
CA GLU A 173 56.45 2.53 -17.65
C GLU A 173 55.63 3.22 -16.56
N TRP A 174 54.70 4.12 -16.93
CA TRP A 174 53.82 4.76 -15.96
C TRP A 174 52.89 3.75 -15.27
N GLN A 175 52.28 2.84 -16.04
CA GLN A 175 51.41 1.80 -15.48
C GLN A 175 52.15 0.87 -14.51
N LEU A 176 53.43 0.58 -14.76
CA LEU A 176 54.26 -0.24 -13.88
C LEU A 176 54.57 0.43 -12.53
N ARG A 177 54.50 1.76 -12.44
CA ARG A 177 54.67 2.50 -11.18
C ARG A 177 53.41 2.53 -10.31
N LEU A 178 52.26 2.11 -10.86
CA LEU A 178 51.01 2.04 -10.11
C LEU A 178 50.98 0.81 -9.17
N PRO A 179 50.28 0.88 -8.03
CA PRO A 179 50.12 -0.24 -7.11
C PRO A 179 49.59 -1.48 -7.83
N PRO A 180 50.07 -2.70 -7.52
CA PRO A 180 49.67 -3.91 -8.24
C PRO A 180 48.16 -4.15 -8.26
N LEU A 181 47.48 -3.95 -7.12
CA LEU A 181 46.02 -4.09 -7.03
C LEU A 181 45.28 -2.98 -7.79
N PHE A 182 45.72 -1.72 -7.68
CA PHE A 182 45.15 -0.62 -8.48
C PHE A 182 45.25 -0.93 -9.98
N ARG A 183 46.43 -1.36 -10.41
CA ARG A 183 46.72 -1.71 -11.79
C ARG A 183 45.84 -2.87 -12.26
N ALA A 184 45.69 -3.93 -11.47
CA ALA A 184 44.90 -5.10 -11.84
C ALA A 184 43.39 -4.83 -11.85
N CYS A 185 42.88 -4.08 -10.87
CA CYS A 185 41.44 -3.96 -10.62
C CYS A 185 40.82 -2.66 -11.17
N LEU A 186 41.50 -1.51 -11.04
CA LEU A 186 40.89 -0.19 -11.28
C LEU A 186 41.41 0.48 -12.55
N LEU A 187 42.67 0.28 -12.92
CA LEU A 187 43.22 0.84 -14.16
C LEU A 187 42.46 0.40 -15.44
N PRO A 188 42.02 -0.87 -15.62
CA PRO A 188 41.34 -1.26 -16.85
C PRO A 188 40.09 -0.43 -17.17
N PRO A 189 39.12 -0.25 -16.25
CA PRO A 189 37.97 0.61 -16.53
C PRO A 189 38.33 2.10 -16.63
N LEU A 190 39.41 2.56 -16.00
CA LEU A 190 39.82 3.97 -16.01
C LEU A 190 40.64 4.38 -17.24
N ARG A 191 41.29 3.43 -17.93
CA ARG A 191 42.17 3.70 -19.08
C ARG A 191 41.54 4.60 -20.15
N PRO A 192 40.25 4.45 -20.53
CA PRO A 192 39.61 5.34 -21.51
C PRO A 192 39.46 6.80 -21.06
N LEU A 193 39.47 7.07 -19.75
CA LEU A 193 39.28 8.42 -19.17
C LEU A 193 40.57 9.26 -19.15
N GLY A 194 41.71 8.63 -19.43
CA GLY A 194 43.01 9.29 -19.46
C GLY A 194 43.67 9.45 -18.09
N ARG A 195 44.86 10.03 -18.11
CA ARG A 195 45.77 10.06 -16.95
C ARG A 195 45.29 10.91 -15.79
N ALA A 196 44.64 12.05 -16.07
CA ALA A 196 44.16 12.95 -15.02
C ALA A 196 43.11 12.26 -14.12
N GLU A 197 42.10 11.64 -14.74
CA GLU A 197 41.06 10.91 -14.02
C GLU A 197 41.61 9.66 -13.34
N THR A 198 42.54 8.95 -13.98
CA THR A 198 43.20 7.80 -13.36
C THR A 198 43.99 8.21 -12.11
N ASN A 199 44.69 9.34 -12.14
CA ASN A 199 45.41 9.85 -10.96
C ASN A 199 44.46 10.31 -9.85
N ALA A 200 43.32 10.90 -10.19
CA ALA A 200 42.29 11.24 -9.21
C ALA A 200 41.74 9.98 -8.51
N CYS A 201 41.46 8.93 -9.28
CA CYS A 201 41.06 7.64 -8.72
C CYS A 201 42.18 6.94 -7.93
N LEU A 202 43.45 7.15 -8.29
CA LEU A 202 44.59 6.66 -7.50
C LEU A 202 44.66 7.34 -6.13
N ALA A 203 44.35 8.63 -6.04
CA ALA A 203 44.24 9.31 -4.74
C ALA A 203 43.10 8.72 -3.90
N LEU A 204 41.95 8.40 -4.52
CA LEU A 204 40.84 7.72 -3.85
C LEU A 204 41.20 6.30 -3.41
N TYR A 205 41.96 5.55 -4.20
CA TYR A 205 42.44 4.22 -3.84
C TYR A 205 43.17 4.22 -2.50
N TRP A 206 44.05 5.20 -2.29
CA TRP A 206 44.76 5.36 -1.02
C TRP A 206 43.86 5.83 0.12
N ARG A 207 43.00 6.82 -0.13
CA ARG A 207 42.09 7.36 0.89
C ARG A 207 41.05 6.35 1.36
N LEU A 208 40.64 5.43 0.49
CA LEU A 208 39.71 4.33 0.79
C LEU A 208 40.41 3.10 1.37
N GLU A 209 41.74 3.08 1.42
CA GLU A 209 42.53 1.93 1.89
C GLU A 209 42.18 0.63 1.14
N LEU A 210 41.97 0.71 -0.17
CA LEU A 210 41.47 -0.43 -0.95
C LEU A 210 42.42 -1.63 -0.99
N GLU A 211 43.69 -1.43 -0.63
CA GLU A 211 44.67 -2.51 -0.49
C GLU A 211 44.37 -3.45 0.67
N THR A 212 43.80 -2.93 1.76
CA THR A 212 43.47 -3.69 2.97
C THR A 212 41.99 -4.07 3.04
N GLN A 213 41.15 -3.54 2.13
CA GLN A 213 39.70 -3.75 2.11
C GLN A 213 39.23 -4.48 0.83
N PRO A 214 39.41 -5.81 0.73
CA PRO A 214 39.13 -6.56 -0.50
C PRO A 214 37.66 -6.53 -0.94
N SER A 215 36.72 -6.52 0.02
CA SER A 215 35.28 -6.40 -0.29
C SER A 215 34.95 -5.03 -0.89
N LEU A 216 35.51 -3.95 -0.31
CA LEU A 216 35.32 -2.60 -0.84
C LEU A 216 36.00 -2.43 -2.20
N LEU A 217 37.21 -2.97 -2.38
CA LEU A 217 37.87 -3.01 -3.68
C LEU A 217 37.00 -3.71 -4.73
N ALA A 218 36.34 -4.82 -4.39
CA ALA A 218 35.45 -5.52 -5.31
C ALA A 218 34.24 -4.68 -5.72
N ALA A 219 33.59 -4.00 -4.76
CA ALA A 219 32.46 -3.10 -5.02
C ALA A 219 32.87 -1.88 -5.87
N VAL A 220 33.97 -1.20 -5.51
CA VAL A 220 34.51 -0.04 -6.26
C VAL A 220 34.92 -0.45 -7.68
N THR A 221 35.58 -1.60 -7.83
CA THR A 221 35.95 -2.14 -9.13
C THR A 221 34.71 -2.37 -10.00
N ARG A 222 33.67 -2.97 -9.42
CA ARG A 222 32.41 -3.22 -10.11
C ARG A 222 31.76 -1.92 -10.56
N LEU A 223 31.69 -0.92 -9.67
CA LEU A 223 31.15 0.40 -9.96
C LEU A 223 31.83 1.01 -11.19
N LEU A 224 33.17 1.05 -11.21
CA LEU A 224 33.92 1.59 -12.36
C LEU A 224 33.73 0.76 -13.64
N CYS A 225 33.56 -0.57 -13.54
CA CYS A 225 33.25 -1.41 -14.70
C CYS A 225 31.84 -1.18 -15.26
N LEU A 226 30.89 -0.74 -14.44
CA LEU A 226 29.53 -0.40 -14.86
C LEU A 226 29.48 1.02 -15.42
N GLN A 227 30.21 1.95 -14.80
CA GLN A 227 30.26 3.35 -15.19
C GLN A 227 31.64 3.92 -14.88
N ALA A 228 32.46 4.11 -15.90
CA ALA A 228 33.75 4.76 -15.77
C ALA A 228 33.60 6.18 -16.33
N ASP A 229 33.25 7.13 -15.47
CA ASP A 229 33.18 8.55 -15.78
C ASP A 229 33.35 9.41 -14.50
N ALA A 230 33.21 10.73 -14.64
CA ALA A 230 33.32 11.66 -13.53
C ALA A 230 32.24 11.45 -12.45
N THR A 231 31.08 10.89 -12.81
CA THR A 231 29.98 10.62 -11.86
C THR A 231 30.38 9.53 -10.88
N SER A 232 30.97 8.43 -11.36
CA SER A 232 31.50 7.39 -10.47
C SER A 232 32.58 7.92 -9.54
N ARG A 233 33.46 8.82 -9.99
CA ARG A 233 34.43 9.48 -9.10
C ARG A 233 33.74 10.28 -8.00
N CYS A 234 32.71 11.05 -8.32
CA CYS A 234 31.96 11.80 -7.30
C CYS A 234 31.30 10.88 -6.27
N TRP A 235 30.78 9.72 -6.69
CA TRP A 235 30.28 8.70 -5.77
C TRP A 235 31.39 8.11 -4.89
N LEU A 236 32.56 7.82 -5.45
CA LEU A 236 33.71 7.34 -4.69
C LEU A 236 34.26 8.38 -3.70
N GLU A 237 34.20 9.66 -4.03
CA GLU A 237 34.53 10.75 -3.10
C GLU A 237 33.56 10.79 -1.91
N LEU A 238 32.28 10.49 -2.13
CA LEU A 238 31.28 10.37 -1.08
C LEU A 238 31.51 9.11 -0.23
N VAL A 239 31.77 7.94 -0.85
CA VAL A 239 32.17 6.71 -0.14
C VAL A 239 33.37 7.00 0.77
N ALA A 240 34.37 7.71 0.24
CA ALA A 240 35.57 8.04 0.98
C ALA A 240 35.37 9.13 2.04
N ALA A 241 34.20 9.75 2.13
CA ALA A 241 33.82 10.67 3.21
C ALA A 241 33.06 9.97 4.35
N LEU A 242 32.61 8.73 4.15
CA LEU A 242 31.93 7.93 5.16
C LEU A 242 32.94 7.29 6.14
N PRO A 243 32.50 7.00 7.39
CA PRO A 243 33.23 6.13 8.32
C PRO A 243 33.57 4.78 7.68
N ALA A 244 34.72 4.20 8.03
CA ALA A 244 35.28 3.04 7.34
C ALA A 244 34.33 1.83 7.33
N GLU A 245 33.69 1.58 8.46
CA GLU A 245 32.70 0.53 8.73
C GLU A 245 31.45 0.62 7.83
N HIS A 246 31.13 1.78 7.27
CA HIS A 246 29.95 1.98 6.41
C HIS A 246 30.27 2.08 4.91
N ARG A 247 31.55 2.13 4.53
CA ARG A 247 31.95 2.32 3.12
C ARG A 247 31.49 1.18 2.22
N ILE A 248 31.63 -0.07 2.69
CA ILE A 248 31.21 -1.26 1.94
C ILE A 248 29.69 -1.31 1.83
N LEU A 249 28.97 -1.10 2.94
CA LEU A 249 27.51 -1.03 2.96
C LEU A 249 27.00 -0.03 1.93
N PHE A 250 27.54 1.20 1.94
CA PHE A 250 27.12 2.23 1.01
C PHE A 250 27.43 1.87 -0.45
N ALA A 251 28.62 1.34 -0.73
CA ALA A 251 29.02 0.94 -2.08
C ALA A 251 28.15 -0.20 -2.63
N ASP A 252 27.80 -1.18 -1.79
CA ASP A 252 26.92 -2.28 -2.17
C ASP A 252 25.49 -1.77 -2.42
N LEU A 253 24.93 -0.94 -1.54
CA LEU A 253 23.61 -0.36 -1.74
C LEU A 253 23.55 0.52 -3.00
N LEU A 254 24.59 1.31 -3.27
CA LEU A 254 24.69 2.11 -4.50
C LEU A 254 24.61 1.24 -5.76
N LEU A 255 25.21 0.05 -5.73
CA LEU A 255 25.17 -0.93 -6.81
C LEU A 255 23.82 -1.63 -6.91
N GLU A 256 23.22 -2.06 -5.79
CA GLU A 256 21.92 -2.75 -5.77
C GLU A 256 20.76 -1.82 -6.16
N THR A 257 20.85 -0.52 -5.87
CA THR A 257 19.83 0.46 -6.30
C THR A 257 20.07 1.02 -7.70
N GLU A 258 21.23 0.77 -8.30
CA GLU A 258 21.69 1.38 -9.55
C GLU A 258 21.76 2.92 -9.52
N THR A 259 21.77 3.53 -8.34
CA THR A 259 21.80 4.99 -8.16
C THR A 259 23.11 5.61 -8.65
N TYR A 260 24.16 4.80 -8.87
CA TYR A 260 25.42 5.25 -9.46
C TYR A 260 25.27 5.92 -10.83
N CYS A 261 24.17 5.66 -11.56
CA CYS A 261 23.90 6.28 -12.85
C CYS A 261 23.52 7.76 -12.78
N LEU A 262 23.23 8.29 -11.58
CA LEU A 262 22.82 9.67 -11.38
C LEU A 262 24.01 10.59 -11.15
N GLY A 263 24.04 11.72 -11.85
CA GLY A 263 25.01 12.80 -11.63
C GLY A 263 24.78 13.48 -10.28
N ILE A 264 25.71 13.30 -9.35
CA ILE A 264 25.67 13.91 -8.00
C ILE A 264 26.63 15.09 -7.82
N ASP A 265 27.33 15.48 -8.87
CA ASP A 265 28.18 16.66 -8.92
C ASP A 265 27.41 17.94 -8.51
N SER A 266 26.12 18.00 -8.81
CA SER A 266 25.22 19.09 -8.44
C SER A 266 24.69 19.07 -6.99
N LEU A 267 24.97 18.01 -6.21
CA LEU A 267 24.54 17.97 -4.80
C LEU A 267 25.36 18.97 -3.97
N SER A 268 24.66 19.83 -3.24
CA SER A 268 25.26 20.73 -2.25
C SER A 268 25.97 19.96 -1.13
N ASP A 269 26.91 20.62 -0.45
CA ASP A 269 27.65 20.03 0.66
C ASP A 269 26.72 19.55 1.78
N ASP A 270 25.62 20.27 2.05
CA ASP A 270 24.61 19.86 3.04
C ASP A 270 23.92 18.54 2.66
N ARG A 271 23.62 18.35 1.37
CA ARG A 271 23.02 17.11 0.87
C ARG A 271 24.02 15.96 0.90
N ARG A 272 25.31 16.23 0.68
CA ARG A 272 26.38 15.23 0.85
C ARG A 272 26.53 14.84 2.32
N ARG A 273 26.46 15.81 3.25
CA ARG A 273 26.47 15.57 4.70
C ARG A 273 25.32 14.68 5.16
N LEU A 274 24.16 14.74 4.51
CA LEU A 274 23.01 13.88 4.86
C LEU A 274 23.35 12.39 4.76
N PHE A 275 24.15 11.96 3.78
CA PHE A 275 24.58 10.56 3.70
C PHE A 275 25.45 10.15 4.89
N VAL A 276 26.33 11.05 5.34
CA VAL A 276 27.20 10.82 6.49
C VAL A 276 26.40 10.74 7.79
N THR A 277 25.42 11.63 7.98
CA THR A 277 24.57 11.59 9.17
C THR A 277 23.61 10.39 9.15
N THR A 278 23.17 9.95 7.96
CA THR A 278 22.28 8.80 7.81
C THR A 278 22.94 7.50 8.27
N VAL A 279 24.23 7.30 7.99
CA VAL A 279 24.94 6.09 8.44
C VAL A 279 25.22 6.05 9.93
N GLN A 280 25.21 7.21 10.60
CA GLN A 280 25.39 7.32 12.05
C GLN A 280 24.07 7.14 12.82
N GLY A 281 22.92 7.12 12.12
CA GLY A 281 21.61 6.92 12.70
C GLY A 281 21.24 5.44 12.87
N PRO A 282 20.07 5.14 13.47
CA PRO A 282 19.56 3.78 13.57
C PRO A 282 19.27 3.20 12.17
N ARG A 283 19.47 1.89 12.01
CA ARG A 283 19.16 1.14 10.78
C ARG A 283 19.78 1.78 9.52
N PRO A 284 21.11 1.99 9.50
CA PRO A 284 21.78 2.72 8.43
C PRO A 284 21.56 2.09 7.05
N ALA A 285 21.46 0.76 6.97
CA ALA A 285 21.20 0.05 5.70
C ALA A 285 19.82 0.43 5.11
N SER A 286 18.75 0.30 5.90
CA SER A 286 17.39 0.65 5.51
C SER A 286 17.28 2.13 5.08
N ARG A 287 17.87 3.04 5.86
CA ARG A 287 17.81 4.48 5.57
C ARG A 287 18.63 4.87 4.35
N LEU A 288 19.84 4.34 4.19
CA LEU A 288 20.65 4.56 2.98
C LEU A 288 19.95 4.03 1.73
N TYR A 289 19.37 2.84 1.80
CA TYR A 289 18.62 2.27 0.69
C TYR A 289 17.42 3.16 0.32
N GLY A 290 16.63 3.56 1.31
CA GLY A 290 15.52 4.50 1.10
C GLY A 290 15.96 5.82 0.48
N LEU A 291 17.06 6.40 0.97
CA LEU A 291 17.61 7.66 0.45
C LEU A 291 18.11 7.53 -1.00
N LEU A 292 18.81 6.44 -1.33
CA LEU A 292 19.30 6.16 -2.69
C LEU A 292 18.14 5.92 -3.67
N ARG A 293 17.07 5.23 -3.24
CA ARG A 293 15.85 5.01 -4.02
C ARG A 293 15.05 6.29 -4.19
N ALA A 294 14.91 7.09 -3.14
CA ALA A 294 14.29 8.42 -3.21
C ALA A 294 15.01 9.30 -4.25
N LEU A 295 16.35 9.34 -4.20
CA LEU A 295 17.16 10.08 -5.17
C LEU A 295 16.96 9.57 -6.60
N GLN A 296 16.87 8.25 -6.80
CA GLN A 296 16.60 7.63 -8.10
C GLN A 296 15.25 8.02 -8.69
N HIS A 297 14.24 8.23 -7.86
CA HIS A 297 12.91 8.69 -8.29
C HIS A 297 12.79 10.21 -8.37
N GLY A 298 13.84 10.95 -8.02
CA GLY A 298 13.88 12.41 -8.05
C GLY A 298 13.17 13.08 -6.88
N VAL A 299 13.00 12.36 -5.76
CA VAL A 299 12.44 12.89 -4.52
C VAL A 299 13.48 13.76 -3.81
N SER A 300 13.04 14.88 -3.23
CA SER A 300 13.92 15.77 -2.47
C SER A 300 14.56 15.09 -1.26
N LEU A 301 15.89 15.14 -1.17
CA LEU A 301 16.65 14.65 -0.01
C LEU A 301 16.27 15.38 1.29
N ASP A 302 15.88 16.65 1.19
CA ASP A 302 15.45 17.44 2.34
C ASP A 302 14.15 16.89 2.94
N TYR A 303 13.24 16.42 2.07
CA TYR A 303 12.00 15.76 2.47
C TYR A 303 12.24 14.37 3.10
N VAL A 304 13.19 13.59 2.55
CA VAL A 304 13.60 12.30 3.15
C VAL A 304 14.20 12.51 4.55
N ALA A 305 15.06 13.53 4.70
CA ALA A 305 15.69 13.87 5.97
C ALA A 305 14.68 14.23 7.07
N VAL A 306 13.57 14.90 6.71
CA VAL A 306 12.44 15.13 7.62
C VAL A 306 11.85 13.81 8.09
N GLY A 307 11.62 12.87 7.17
CA GLY A 307 11.13 11.53 7.50
C GLY A 307 12.00 10.83 8.54
N PHE A 308 13.32 10.83 8.35
CA PHE A 308 14.25 10.24 9.33
C PHE A 308 14.11 10.88 10.72
N ARG A 309 14.00 12.21 10.81
CA ARG A 309 13.79 12.89 12.10
C ARG A 309 12.46 12.52 12.76
N LEU A 310 11.39 12.39 11.98
CA LEU A 310 10.07 12.01 12.50
C LEU A 310 10.05 10.55 12.98
N ASP A 311 10.72 9.66 12.26
CA ASP A 311 10.90 8.27 12.66
C ASP A 311 11.69 8.16 13.98
N ASP A 312 12.79 8.91 14.10
CA ASP A 312 13.59 8.99 15.31
C ASP A 312 12.79 9.52 16.50
N ALA A 313 12.00 10.59 16.31
CA ALA A 313 11.21 11.21 17.37
C ALA A 313 10.06 10.32 17.88
N GLN A 314 9.63 9.34 17.08
CA GLN A 314 8.47 8.49 17.39
C GLN A 314 8.84 7.04 17.71
N GLU A 315 10.14 6.70 17.70
CA GLU A 315 10.65 5.34 17.95
C GLU A 315 9.90 4.27 17.12
N ARG A 316 9.43 4.62 15.92
CA ARG A 316 8.67 3.67 15.07
C ARG A 316 9.57 2.63 14.44
N HIS A 317 10.82 3.02 14.22
CA HIS A 317 11.79 2.27 13.43
C HIS A 317 11.22 1.87 12.06
N ALA A 318 10.68 2.84 11.33
CA ALA A 318 10.07 2.65 10.04
C ALA A 318 11.03 1.97 9.05
N ARG A 319 10.49 1.03 8.28
CA ARG A 319 11.23 0.30 7.26
C ARG A 319 11.24 1.11 5.96
N PHE A 320 12.08 2.14 5.90
CA PHE A 320 12.21 3.01 4.70
C PHE A 320 12.52 2.26 3.40
N HIS A 321 13.04 1.04 3.49
CA HIS A 321 13.26 0.17 2.33
C HIS A 321 11.98 -0.49 1.79
N GLU A 322 10.93 -0.64 2.61
CA GLU A 322 9.63 -1.17 2.19
C GLU A 322 8.74 -0.08 1.56
N MET A 323 9.15 1.18 1.64
CA MET A 323 8.40 2.29 1.05
C MET A 323 8.49 2.25 -0.48
N ASP A 324 7.34 2.40 -1.14
CA ASP A 324 7.32 2.59 -2.58
C ASP A 324 7.65 4.05 -2.93
N TRP A 325 8.94 4.32 -3.08
CA TRP A 325 9.45 5.64 -3.46
C TRP A 325 8.99 6.10 -4.84
N ALA A 326 8.44 5.22 -5.69
CA ALA A 326 7.85 5.63 -6.95
C ALA A 326 6.49 6.32 -6.76
N GLU A 327 5.79 6.08 -5.65
CA GLU A 327 4.54 6.77 -5.29
C GLU A 327 4.79 8.16 -4.69
N ILE A 328 6.04 8.48 -4.32
CA ILE A 328 6.37 9.76 -3.72
C ILE A 328 6.61 10.81 -4.80
N VAL A 329 5.90 11.93 -4.70
CA VAL A 329 5.96 13.03 -5.65
C VAL A 329 7.33 13.73 -5.54
N ARG A 330 7.90 14.11 -6.69
CA ARG A 330 9.25 14.69 -6.75
C ARG A 330 9.39 15.96 -5.91
N ASP A 331 8.38 16.82 -5.98
CA ASP A 331 8.30 18.09 -5.24
C ASP A 331 7.59 17.94 -3.89
N ALA A 332 7.71 16.77 -3.25
CA ALA A 332 7.11 16.51 -1.94
C ALA A 332 7.57 17.56 -0.91
N TYR A 333 6.62 18.06 -0.12
CA TYR A 333 6.84 19.13 0.84
C TYR A 333 6.09 18.84 2.13
N TYR A 334 6.82 18.85 3.24
CA TYR A 334 6.26 18.71 4.59
C TYR A 334 6.42 20.02 5.36
N PRO A 335 5.33 20.66 5.79
CA PRO A 335 5.37 21.96 6.47
C PRO A 335 5.64 21.75 7.97
N GLU A 336 6.90 21.46 8.32
CA GLU A 336 7.32 21.07 9.67
C GLU A 336 6.85 22.05 10.75
N ALA A 337 6.99 23.35 10.52
CA ALA A 337 6.56 24.39 11.46
C ALA A 337 5.04 24.41 11.67
N ALA A 338 4.24 24.25 10.60
CA ALA A 338 2.78 24.26 10.70
C ALA A 338 2.24 23.03 11.42
N VAL A 339 2.82 21.85 11.14
CA VAL A 339 2.43 20.61 11.82
C VAL A 339 2.83 20.66 13.30
N ALA A 340 4.06 21.08 13.61
CA ALA A 340 4.51 21.20 15.00
C ALA A 340 3.66 22.19 15.82
N ALA A 341 3.20 23.29 15.21
CA ALA A 341 2.32 24.25 15.88
C ALA A 341 0.91 23.68 16.13
N THR A 342 0.43 22.79 15.26
CA THR A 342 -0.94 22.25 15.31
C THR A 342 -1.02 20.94 16.11
N GLU A 343 0.07 20.19 16.23
CA GLU A 343 0.11 18.89 16.89
C GLU A 343 -0.46 18.91 18.32
N PRO A 344 -0.09 19.84 19.22
CA PRO A 344 -0.68 19.88 20.57
C PRO A 344 -2.19 20.07 20.56
N HIS A 345 -2.69 20.82 19.57
CA HIS A 345 -4.13 21.06 19.39
C HIS A 345 -4.84 19.82 18.88
N TRP A 346 -4.24 19.06 17.95
CA TRP A 346 -4.79 17.78 17.50
C TRP A 346 -4.72 16.70 18.59
N ALA A 347 -3.76 16.76 19.50
CA ALA A 347 -3.60 15.80 20.59
C ALA A 347 -4.80 15.75 21.55
N ASP A 348 -5.59 16.83 21.62
CA ASP A 348 -6.82 16.91 22.41
C ASP A 348 -8.04 16.27 21.71
N ALA A 349 -7.92 15.83 20.45
CA ALA A 349 -8.97 15.13 19.73
C ALA A 349 -9.11 13.67 20.22
N LYS A 350 -10.33 13.12 20.20
CA LYS A 350 -10.59 11.78 20.76
C LYS A 350 -9.90 10.65 20.01
N ASP A 351 -9.75 10.82 18.70
CA ASP A 351 -9.17 9.83 17.78
C ASP A 351 -7.70 10.14 17.46
N TYR A 352 -7.03 10.97 18.26
CA TYR A 352 -5.64 11.34 18.03
C TYR A 352 -4.71 10.12 18.07
N HIS A 353 -3.80 10.06 17.09
CA HIS A 353 -2.75 9.05 17.03
C HIS A 353 -1.40 9.73 17.23
N ARG A 354 -0.60 9.29 18.22
CA ARG A 354 0.72 9.90 18.52
C ARG A 354 1.66 9.95 17.33
N ALA A 355 1.51 9.01 16.40
CA ALA A 355 2.32 8.98 15.20
C ALA A 355 1.79 9.86 14.05
N LEU A 356 0.92 10.82 14.35
CA LEU A 356 0.28 11.67 13.35
C LEU A 356 1.29 12.47 12.49
N PRO A 357 2.33 13.12 13.04
CA PRO A 357 3.33 13.81 12.21
C PRO A 357 3.93 12.94 11.11
N TRP A 358 4.25 11.68 11.43
CA TRP A 358 4.74 10.70 10.46
C TRP A 358 3.71 10.39 9.37
N HIS A 359 2.44 10.19 9.74
CA HIS A 359 1.39 9.96 8.75
C HIS A 359 1.19 11.17 7.84
N VAL A 360 1.18 12.38 8.40
CA VAL A 360 1.10 13.63 7.62
C VAL A 360 2.28 13.75 6.66
N TRP A 361 3.50 13.44 7.13
CA TRP A 361 4.67 13.41 6.26
C TRP A 361 4.47 12.47 5.09
N TRP A 362 4.13 11.21 5.36
CA TRP A 362 3.91 10.19 4.33
C TRP A 362 2.84 10.62 3.31
N GLU A 363 1.70 11.13 3.76
CA GLU A 363 0.61 11.57 2.88
C GLU A 363 1.00 12.82 2.06
N CYS A 364 1.80 13.73 2.61
CA CYS A 364 2.39 14.85 1.86
C CYS A 364 3.36 14.38 0.77
N GLY A 365 3.93 13.18 0.93
CA GLY A 365 4.76 12.53 -0.08
C GLY A 365 3.94 11.99 -1.24
N LYS A 366 2.71 11.52 -1.00
CA LYS A 366 1.83 11.00 -2.05
C LYS A 366 1.02 12.07 -2.78
N LEU A 367 0.65 13.15 -2.07
CA LEU A 367 -0.25 14.18 -2.60
C LEU A 367 0.47 15.48 -2.92
N VAL A 368 0.60 15.79 -4.21
CA VAL A 368 1.24 17.03 -4.69
C VAL A 368 0.57 18.26 -4.06
N GLY A 369 1.34 19.01 -3.26
CA GLY A 369 0.88 20.26 -2.66
C GLY A 369 0.06 20.11 -1.37
N LEU A 370 -0.16 18.90 -0.82
CA LEU A 370 -0.84 18.74 0.47
C LEU A 370 -0.15 19.54 1.59
N GLY A 371 1.18 19.55 1.63
CA GLY A 371 1.93 20.35 2.60
C GLY A 371 1.58 21.84 2.54
N ARG A 372 1.32 22.39 1.34
CA ARG A 372 0.89 23.78 1.19
C ARG A 372 -0.55 24.00 1.65
N VAL A 373 -1.42 23.01 1.46
CA VAL A 373 -2.79 23.04 2.01
C VAL A 373 -2.76 23.09 3.53
N ILE A 374 -1.90 22.27 4.16
CA ILE A 374 -1.73 22.26 5.61
C ILE A 374 -1.17 23.61 6.11
N GLU A 375 -0.22 24.21 5.41
CA GLU A 375 0.34 25.50 5.79
C GLU A 375 -0.64 26.67 5.59
N ALA A 376 -1.54 26.59 4.61
CA ALA A 376 -2.46 27.67 4.27
C ALA A 376 -3.65 27.82 5.22
N ILE A 377 -4.03 26.75 5.94
CA ILE A 377 -5.20 26.74 6.84
C ILE A 377 -4.78 27.14 8.25
N ASP A 378 -5.46 28.12 8.84
CA ASP A 378 -5.31 28.42 10.27
C ASP A 378 -6.07 27.37 11.09
N TRP A 379 -5.39 26.28 11.46
CA TRP A 379 -5.98 25.16 12.19
C TRP A 379 -6.45 25.51 13.61
N MET A 380 -5.90 26.57 14.21
CA MET A 380 -6.17 26.98 15.58
C MET A 380 -7.51 27.73 15.72
N GLN A 381 -8.07 28.22 14.61
CA GLN A 381 -9.39 28.85 14.58
C GLN A 381 -10.54 27.85 14.82
N TYR A 382 -10.28 26.55 14.63
CA TYR A 382 -11.27 25.48 14.79
C TYR A 382 -11.02 24.69 16.07
N PRO A 383 -12.07 24.14 16.72
CA PRO A 383 -11.85 23.29 17.88
C PRO A 383 -11.08 21.99 17.54
N PRO A 384 -10.37 21.39 18.51
CA PRO A 384 -9.47 20.24 18.28
C PRO A 384 -10.04 19.15 17.39
N GLU A 385 -11.25 18.70 17.71
CA GLU A 385 -11.93 17.64 16.97
C GLU A 385 -12.27 18.05 15.53
N THR A 386 -12.78 19.26 15.33
CA THR A 386 -13.07 19.80 13.99
C THR A 386 -11.78 19.92 13.16
N SER A 387 -10.72 20.47 13.76
CA SER A 387 -9.42 20.64 13.13
C SER A 387 -8.81 19.30 12.69
N TYR A 388 -8.84 18.31 13.58
CA TYR A 388 -8.35 16.96 13.30
C TYR A 388 -9.16 16.25 12.20
N GLN A 389 -10.50 16.28 12.27
CA GLN A 389 -11.34 15.66 11.24
C GLN A 389 -11.19 16.36 9.89
N TYR A 390 -11.01 17.68 9.87
CA TYR A 390 -10.81 18.45 8.65
C TYR A 390 -9.44 18.21 8.02
N SER A 391 -8.38 18.05 8.81
CA SER A 391 -7.08 17.62 8.28
C SER A 391 -7.16 16.21 7.71
N ARG A 392 -7.85 15.28 8.41
CA ARG A 392 -8.09 13.92 7.94
C ARG A 392 -8.86 13.85 6.61
N PHE A 393 -9.77 14.80 6.36
CA PHE A 393 -10.48 14.90 5.08
C PHE A 393 -9.52 15.07 3.89
N TYR A 394 -8.54 15.97 3.97
CA TYR A 394 -7.55 16.17 2.92
C TYR A 394 -6.55 15.02 2.83
N ARG A 395 -6.08 14.55 3.98
CA ARG A 395 -5.08 13.49 4.10
C ARG A 395 -5.57 12.15 3.53
N GLY A 396 -6.85 11.84 3.71
CA GLY A 396 -7.43 10.58 3.23
C GLY A 396 -7.42 10.38 1.71
N PHE A 397 -7.11 11.41 0.91
CA PHE A 397 -6.90 11.25 -0.53
C PHE A 397 -5.59 10.53 -0.87
N ALA A 398 -4.66 10.37 0.09
CA ALA A 398 -3.41 9.63 -0.12
C ALA A 398 -3.64 8.12 -0.29
N ASP A 399 -4.76 7.62 0.23
CA ASP A 399 -5.21 6.23 0.13
C ASP A 399 -6.49 6.13 -0.72
N TYR A 400 -6.64 7.05 -1.69
CA TYR A 400 -7.83 7.09 -2.54
C TYR A 400 -7.86 5.89 -3.49
N ASP A 401 -8.90 5.05 -3.38
CA ASP A 401 -9.04 3.81 -4.14
C ASP A 401 -9.56 4.11 -5.56
N SER A 402 -8.66 4.60 -6.43
CA SER A 402 -8.93 4.88 -7.85
C SER A 402 -7.66 4.69 -8.71
N THR A 403 -7.75 4.91 -10.02
CA THR A 403 -6.55 4.94 -10.86
C THR A 403 -5.63 6.09 -10.43
N PRO A 404 -4.28 5.96 -10.52
CA PRO A 404 -3.37 7.03 -10.16
C PRO A 404 -3.68 8.35 -10.89
N GLU A 405 -4.12 8.27 -12.15
CA GLU A 405 -4.51 9.43 -12.96
C GLU A 405 -5.77 10.11 -12.43
N ASP A 406 -6.84 9.34 -12.17
CA ASP A 406 -8.10 9.89 -11.66
C ASP A 406 -7.93 10.42 -10.24
N ALA A 407 -7.19 9.71 -9.38
CA ALA A 407 -6.86 10.17 -8.03
C ALA A 407 -6.10 11.51 -8.06
N ALA A 408 -5.13 11.67 -8.96
CA ALA A 408 -4.40 12.92 -9.14
C ALA A 408 -5.30 14.06 -9.66
N GLU A 409 -6.22 13.79 -10.59
CA GLU A 409 -7.15 14.82 -11.07
C GLU A 409 -8.17 15.20 -9.99
N VAL A 410 -8.75 14.23 -9.27
CA VAL A 410 -9.63 14.48 -8.12
C VAL A 410 -8.92 15.32 -7.08
N TRP A 411 -7.71 14.92 -6.66
CA TRP A 411 -6.91 15.70 -5.71
C TRP A 411 -6.63 17.12 -6.21
N THR A 412 -6.31 17.30 -7.50
CA THR A 412 -6.11 18.62 -8.09
C THR A 412 -7.36 19.49 -7.96
N ILE A 413 -8.55 18.93 -8.23
CA ILE A 413 -9.82 19.65 -8.06
C ILE A 413 -10.05 20.03 -6.60
N ILE A 414 -9.78 19.12 -5.66
CA ILE A 414 -9.94 19.36 -4.22
C ILE A 414 -8.97 20.45 -3.74
N GLY A 415 -7.69 20.37 -4.12
CA GLY A 415 -6.67 21.35 -3.78
C GLY A 415 -7.02 22.75 -4.29
N GLN A 416 -7.56 22.88 -5.50
CA GLN A 416 -8.03 24.16 -6.05
C GLN A 416 -9.25 24.75 -5.32
N ASN A 417 -10.01 23.93 -4.59
CA ASN A 417 -11.21 24.33 -3.87
C ASN A 417 -10.99 24.49 -2.36
N VAL A 418 -9.75 24.38 -1.85
CA VAL A 418 -9.44 24.60 -0.42
C VAL A 418 -10.02 25.92 0.12
N PRO A 419 -9.84 27.10 -0.53
CA PRO A 419 -10.41 28.35 -0.03
C PRO A 419 -11.95 28.32 0.03
N ARG A 420 -12.58 27.60 -0.91
CA ARG A 420 -14.04 27.43 -0.95
C ARG A 420 -14.52 26.60 0.24
N PHE A 421 -13.84 25.49 0.53
CA PHE A 421 -14.17 24.62 1.67
C PHE A 421 -13.91 25.31 3.01
N GLU A 422 -12.83 26.10 3.12
CA GLU A 422 -12.56 26.91 4.30
C GLU A 422 -13.66 27.95 4.53
N ALA A 423 -14.05 28.70 3.50
CA ALA A 423 -15.14 29.66 3.59
C ALA A 423 -16.50 29.01 3.94
N LEU A 424 -16.73 27.78 3.46
CA LEU A 424 -17.91 27.00 3.82
C LEU A 424 -17.88 26.56 5.30
N LEU A 425 -16.73 26.09 5.79
CA LEU A 425 -16.55 25.67 7.17
C LEU A 425 -16.66 26.84 8.16
N GLN A 426 -16.07 28.00 7.83
CA GLN A 426 -16.16 29.23 8.62
C GLN A 426 -17.60 29.77 8.69
N ALA A 427 -18.35 29.69 7.59
CA ALA A 427 -19.75 30.12 7.55
C ALA A 427 -20.72 29.15 8.26
N THR A 428 -20.26 27.94 8.58
CA THR A 428 -21.08 26.90 9.21
C THR A 428 -21.06 27.05 10.74
N PRO A 429 -22.23 27.07 11.41
CA PRO A 429 -22.26 27.14 12.87
C PRO A 429 -21.47 25.99 13.50
N PHE A 430 -20.78 26.29 14.60
CA PHE A 430 -19.83 25.38 15.23
C PHE A 430 -20.41 23.96 15.44
N GLU A 431 -21.64 23.85 15.93
CA GLU A 431 -22.27 22.57 16.22
C GLU A 431 -22.62 21.72 14.97
N TYR A 432 -22.46 22.26 13.77
CA TYR A 432 -22.65 21.56 12.48
C TYR A 432 -21.36 21.33 11.71
N GLN A 433 -20.21 21.87 12.15
CA GLN A 433 -18.94 21.74 11.42
C GLN A 433 -18.50 20.27 11.26
N GLY A 434 -18.66 19.45 12.29
CA GLY A 434 -18.35 18.01 12.21
C GLY A 434 -19.20 17.29 11.16
N LYS A 435 -20.50 17.63 11.05
CA LYS A 435 -21.37 17.11 10.02
C LYS A 435 -21.00 17.61 8.63
N LEU A 436 -20.63 18.87 8.49
CA LEU A 436 -20.14 19.41 7.21
C LEU A 436 -18.94 18.61 6.72
N ILE A 437 -17.94 18.39 7.58
CA ILE A 437 -16.72 17.63 7.24
C ILE A 437 -17.08 16.18 6.86
N ALA A 438 -17.93 15.53 7.65
CA ALA A 438 -18.38 14.16 7.36
C ALA A 438 -19.09 14.06 6.00
N ASN A 439 -19.92 15.05 5.65
CA ASN A 439 -20.58 15.09 4.35
C ASN A 439 -19.60 15.42 3.22
N LEU A 440 -18.73 16.44 3.37
CA LEU A 440 -17.66 16.75 2.41
C LEU A 440 -16.83 15.51 2.07
N LYS A 441 -16.43 14.77 3.10
CA LYS A 441 -15.74 13.49 2.97
C LYS A 441 -16.50 12.53 2.05
N GLY A 442 -17.79 12.30 2.27
CA GLY A 442 -18.52 11.41 1.36
C GLY A 442 -18.76 11.95 -0.02
N PHE A 443 -19.06 13.24 -0.17
CA PHE A 443 -19.25 13.82 -1.50
C PHE A 443 -17.98 13.70 -2.33
N CYS A 444 -16.84 14.10 -1.76
CA CYS A 444 -15.60 14.13 -2.50
C CYS A 444 -14.94 12.75 -2.61
N TRP A 445 -15.17 11.83 -1.68
CA TRP A 445 -14.59 10.48 -1.77
C TRP A 445 -15.42 9.53 -2.65
N ASN A 446 -16.73 9.74 -2.79
CA ASN A 446 -17.59 8.85 -3.59
C ASN A 446 -17.55 9.12 -5.11
N TRP A 447 -17.04 10.27 -5.56
CA TRP A 447 -16.96 10.59 -6.99
C TRP A 447 -15.61 10.17 -7.58
N GLU A 448 -15.57 8.96 -8.12
CA GLU A 448 -14.40 8.43 -8.85
C GLU A 448 -14.12 9.21 -10.14
N ASP A 449 -15.14 9.79 -10.78
CA ASP A 449 -15.00 10.60 -12.01
C ASP A 449 -14.73 12.09 -11.71
N PRO A 450 -13.52 12.60 -12.04
CA PRO A 450 -13.16 14.01 -11.82
C PRO A 450 -14.12 15.00 -12.51
N LYS A 451 -14.68 14.63 -13.67
CA LYS A 451 -15.60 15.51 -14.42
C LYS A 451 -16.92 15.70 -13.68
N THR A 452 -17.44 14.62 -13.12
CA THR A 452 -18.66 14.65 -12.30
C THR A 452 -18.44 15.47 -11.02
N LEU A 453 -17.34 15.26 -10.30
CA LEU A 453 -16.97 16.09 -9.14
C LEU A 453 -16.95 17.58 -9.52
N ARG A 454 -16.18 17.96 -10.55
CA ARG A 454 -16.06 19.37 -11.00
C ARG A 454 -17.43 19.99 -11.34
N ARG A 455 -18.28 19.22 -12.03
CA ARG A 455 -19.63 19.65 -12.43
C ARG A 455 -20.57 19.80 -11.23
N CYS A 456 -20.45 18.97 -10.20
CA CYS A 456 -21.39 18.90 -9.09
C CYS A 456 -20.97 19.72 -7.86
N LEU A 457 -19.70 20.14 -7.77
CA LEU A 457 -19.18 20.97 -6.68
C LEU A 457 -20.02 22.21 -6.33
N PRO A 458 -20.51 23.03 -7.28
CA PRO A 458 -21.34 24.18 -6.95
C PRO A 458 -22.66 23.82 -6.26
N ALA A 459 -23.32 22.76 -6.75
CA ALA A 459 -24.58 22.28 -6.19
C ALA A 459 -24.35 21.60 -4.81
N MET A 460 -23.22 20.92 -4.64
CA MET A 460 -22.81 20.35 -3.35
C MET A 460 -22.63 21.43 -2.29
N ASP A 461 -21.93 22.53 -2.58
CA ASP A 461 -21.77 23.65 -1.64
C ASP A 461 -23.13 24.25 -1.23
N ALA A 462 -24.05 24.45 -2.17
CA ALA A 462 -25.40 24.92 -1.88
C ALA A 462 -26.17 23.95 -0.96
N LEU A 463 -26.07 22.64 -1.24
CA LEU A 463 -26.69 21.59 -0.44
C LEU A 463 -26.11 21.54 0.97
N LEU A 464 -24.79 21.63 1.11
CA LEU A 464 -24.11 21.58 2.41
C LEU A 464 -24.42 22.80 3.28
N ARG A 465 -24.44 24.02 2.70
CA ARG A 465 -24.87 25.24 3.41
C ARG A 465 -26.28 25.11 3.96
N ARG A 466 -27.15 24.41 3.23
CA ARG A 466 -28.51 24.15 3.65
C ARG A 466 -28.57 23.14 4.79
N LEU A 467 -27.90 21.99 4.64
CA LEU A 467 -28.02 20.87 5.58
C LEU A 467 -27.23 21.10 6.88
N CYS A 468 -26.23 21.96 6.89
CA CYS A 468 -25.37 22.21 8.05
C CYS A 468 -25.82 23.44 8.86
N ARG A 469 -27.13 23.59 9.07
CA ARG A 469 -27.73 24.65 9.90
C ARG A 469 -29.09 24.19 10.46
N PRO A 470 -29.68 24.90 11.43
CA PRO A 470 -31.07 24.64 11.82
C PRO A 470 -32.02 24.76 10.61
N PRO A 471 -33.08 23.93 10.50
CA PRO A 471 -33.60 23.00 11.51
C PRO A 471 -33.10 21.55 11.36
N PHE A 472 -31.95 21.34 10.71
CA PHE A 472 -31.39 20.01 10.47
C PHE A 472 -30.67 19.44 11.71
N ARG A 473 -30.42 18.14 11.73
CA ARG A 473 -29.71 17.48 12.83
C ARG A 473 -28.22 17.83 12.79
N ARG A 474 -27.60 17.92 13.97
CA ARG A 474 -26.14 18.17 14.13
C ARG A 474 -25.27 17.01 13.67
N GLY A 475 -25.81 15.79 13.63
CA GLY A 475 -25.13 14.60 13.13
C GLY A 475 -26.08 13.81 12.25
N CYS A 476 -25.69 13.63 10.99
CA CYS A 476 -26.36 12.77 10.02
C CYS A 476 -25.42 12.55 8.84
N ASP A 477 -25.29 11.29 8.42
CA ASP A 477 -24.54 10.88 7.25
C ASP A 477 -25.46 10.86 6.03
N LEU A 478 -25.30 11.82 5.12
CA LEU A 478 -26.05 11.91 3.87
C LEU A 478 -25.18 11.63 2.64
N ARG A 479 -24.00 11.05 2.86
CA ARG A 479 -22.89 11.00 1.92
C ARG A 479 -23.29 10.45 0.55
N SER A 480 -24.01 9.33 0.49
CA SER A 480 -24.42 8.69 -0.76
C SER A 480 -25.68 9.31 -1.37
N VAL A 481 -26.70 9.57 -0.56
CA VAL A 481 -28.00 10.02 -1.10
C VAL A 481 -27.90 11.38 -1.78
N GLY A 482 -27.13 12.31 -1.18
CA GLY A 482 -26.91 13.63 -1.76
C GLY A 482 -26.13 13.57 -3.07
N THR A 483 -25.07 12.75 -3.14
CA THR A 483 -24.26 12.59 -4.36
C THR A 483 -25.11 12.06 -5.50
N ASP A 484 -25.98 11.08 -5.22
CA ASP A 484 -26.82 10.43 -6.23
C ASP A 484 -27.75 11.40 -6.94
N PHE A 485 -28.39 12.32 -6.19
CA PHE A 485 -29.22 13.37 -6.79
C PHE A 485 -28.38 14.36 -7.60
N LEU A 486 -27.24 14.81 -7.06
CA LEU A 486 -26.41 15.78 -7.75
C LEU A 486 -25.77 15.23 -9.02
N GLU A 487 -25.44 13.95 -9.05
CA GLU A 487 -24.79 13.30 -10.19
C GLU A 487 -25.74 13.13 -11.39
N PHE A 488 -26.91 12.54 -11.17
CA PHE A 488 -27.79 12.08 -12.25
C PHE A 488 -28.86 13.09 -12.68
N LEU A 489 -29.19 14.09 -11.85
CA LEU A 489 -30.13 15.14 -12.24
C LEU A 489 -29.52 16.12 -13.26
N THR A 490 -30.33 16.67 -14.15
CA THR A 490 -29.95 17.80 -15.03
C THR A 490 -29.73 19.08 -14.20
N PRO A 491 -29.07 20.13 -14.75
CA PRO A 491 -28.92 21.40 -14.03
C PRO A 491 -30.24 21.98 -13.50
N GLU A 492 -31.31 21.96 -14.30
CA GLU A 492 -32.63 22.48 -13.93
C GLU A 492 -33.27 21.62 -12.82
N GLN A 493 -33.11 20.31 -12.91
CA GLN A 493 -33.58 19.38 -11.90
C GLN A 493 -32.81 19.53 -10.57
N ARG A 494 -31.51 19.81 -10.62
CA ARG A 494 -30.71 20.11 -9.41
C ARG A 494 -31.16 21.39 -8.74
N GLU A 495 -31.47 22.43 -9.51
CA GLU A 495 -32.05 23.66 -8.96
C GLU A 495 -33.37 23.38 -8.24
N GLN A 496 -34.25 22.58 -8.84
CA GLN A 496 -35.50 22.14 -8.21
C GLN A 496 -35.26 21.32 -6.93
N PHE A 497 -34.30 20.39 -6.95
CA PHE A 497 -33.90 19.61 -5.78
C PHE A 497 -33.40 20.53 -4.65
N LEU A 498 -32.49 21.44 -4.96
CA LEU A 498 -31.94 22.41 -4.01
C LEU A 498 -32.99 23.39 -3.50
N ALA A 499 -34.03 23.67 -4.29
CA ALA A 499 -35.17 24.53 -3.93
C ALA A 499 -36.31 23.80 -3.21
N ALA A 500 -36.21 22.48 -3.00
CA ALA A 500 -37.21 21.71 -2.26
C ALA A 500 -37.46 22.28 -0.85
N SER A 501 -38.54 21.90 -0.16
CA SER A 501 -38.80 22.39 1.20
C SER A 501 -37.87 21.73 2.24
N ASP A 502 -37.60 22.40 3.37
CA ASP A 502 -36.76 21.83 4.44
C ASP A 502 -37.34 20.52 4.98
N ALA A 503 -38.68 20.39 4.95
CA ALA A 503 -39.36 19.16 5.33
C ALA A 503 -38.89 17.95 4.50
N CYS A 504 -38.59 18.10 3.20
CA CYS A 504 -38.10 17.01 2.36
C CYS A 504 -36.74 16.50 2.84
N PHE A 505 -35.83 17.42 3.13
CA PHE A 505 -34.49 17.11 3.64
C PHE A 505 -34.51 16.60 5.08
N GLN A 506 -35.43 17.07 5.93
CA GLN A 506 -35.61 16.50 7.27
C GLN A 506 -36.09 15.03 7.21
N ARG A 507 -36.95 14.69 6.24
CA ARG A 507 -37.34 13.29 6.01
C ARG A 507 -36.17 12.45 5.51
N LEU A 508 -35.30 13.01 4.69
CA LEU A 508 -34.04 12.37 4.30
C LEU A 508 -33.16 12.08 5.52
N GLU A 509 -32.95 13.07 6.41
CA GLU A 509 -32.17 12.85 7.63
C GLU A 509 -32.76 11.81 8.58
N GLU A 510 -34.09 11.78 8.69
CA GLU A 510 -34.75 10.75 9.49
C GLU A 510 -34.50 9.35 8.92
N ALA A 511 -34.55 9.21 7.59
CA ALA A 511 -34.29 7.95 6.91
C ALA A 511 -32.82 7.52 7.01
N CYS A 512 -31.89 8.46 7.04
CA CYS A 512 -30.45 8.24 7.14
C CYS A 512 -29.89 8.39 8.56
N ARG A 513 -30.75 8.34 9.60
CA ARG A 513 -30.33 8.54 11.00
C ARG A 513 -29.24 7.57 11.46
N ARG A 514 -29.20 6.37 10.86
CA ARG A 514 -28.19 5.33 11.14
C ARG A 514 -27.36 5.13 9.88
N ASP A 515 -26.06 4.95 10.03
CA ASP A 515 -25.13 4.77 8.91
C ASP A 515 -25.55 3.60 7.99
N ASN A 516 -25.96 2.47 8.57
CA ASN A 516 -26.46 1.34 7.79
C ASN A 516 -27.72 1.69 6.98
N ASP A 517 -28.62 2.49 7.57
CA ASP A 517 -29.82 2.94 6.87
C ASP A 517 -29.45 3.90 5.75
N ALA A 518 -28.51 4.82 5.99
CA ALA A 518 -27.98 5.73 4.98
C ALA A 518 -27.35 4.97 3.80
N ARG A 519 -26.62 3.87 4.05
CA ARG A 519 -26.06 3.01 2.99
C ARG A 519 -27.15 2.36 2.14
N LEU A 520 -28.19 1.81 2.76
CA LEU A 520 -29.31 1.18 2.05
C LEU A 520 -30.11 2.23 1.25
N VAL A 521 -30.44 3.36 1.88
CA VAL A 521 -31.17 4.45 1.23
C VAL A 521 -30.36 5.02 0.07
N GLY A 522 -29.04 5.22 0.22
CA GLY A 522 -28.14 5.63 -0.85
C GLY A 522 -28.13 4.63 -1.99
N SER A 523 -27.89 3.35 -1.70
CA SER A 523 -27.89 2.30 -2.73
C SER A 523 -29.21 2.25 -3.53
N GLY A 524 -30.35 2.41 -2.86
CA GLY A 524 -31.65 2.52 -3.52
C GLY A 524 -31.82 3.80 -4.33
N THR A 525 -31.42 4.95 -3.76
CA THR A 525 -31.53 6.26 -4.40
C THR A 525 -30.69 6.31 -5.67
N TRP A 526 -29.43 5.85 -5.62
CA TRP A 526 -28.55 5.75 -6.77
C TRP A 526 -29.20 5.05 -7.96
N SER A 527 -29.80 3.87 -7.76
CA SER A 527 -30.44 3.15 -8.88
C SER A 527 -31.66 3.91 -9.40
N LEU A 528 -32.47 4.51 -8.51
CA LEU A 528 -33.65 5.28 -8.92
C LEU A 528 -33.28 6.56 -9.67
N THR A 529 -32.35 7.38 -9.15
CA THR A 529 -31.93 8.62 -9.82
C THR A 529 -31.20 8.34 -11.12
N ARG A 530 -30.42 7.25 -11.21
CA ARG A 530 -29.73 6.86 -12.45
C ARG A 530 -30.68 6.50 -13.59
N TYR A 531 -31.74 5.72 -13.32
CA TYR A 531 -32.62 5.21 -14.37
C TYR A 531 -33.92 6.01 -14.52
N LEU A 532 -34.36 6.69 -13.46
CA LEU A 532 -35.63 7.43 -13.39
C LEU A 532 -35.41 8.81 -12.71
N PRO A 533 -34.50 9.68 -13.19
CA PRO A 533 -34.11 10.92 -12.50
C PRO A 533 -35.27 11.88 -12.25
N GLU A 534 -36.07 12.16 -13.29
CA GLU A 534 -37.20 13.10 -13.21
C GLU A 534 -38.27 12.61 -12.22
N TRP A 535 -38.65 11.33 -12.34
CA TRP A 535 -39.62 10.71 -11.45
C TRP A 535 -39.13 10.66 -10.00
N THR A 536 -37.84 10.34 -9.79
CA THR A 536 -37.26 10.28 -8.45
C THR A 536 -37.25 11.66 -7.78
N LEU A 537 -36.96 12.71 -8.54
CA LEU A 537 -37.07 14.09 -8.06
C LEU A 537 -38.52 14.45 -7.72
N GLU A 538 -39.50 14.12 -8.57
CA GLU A 538 -40.91 14.36 -8.29
C GLU A 538 -41.35 13.64 -7.01
N ALA A 539 -40.95 12.37 -6.84
CA ALA A 539 -41.21 11.58 -5.64
C ALA A 539 -40.55 12.18 -4.39
N PHE A 540 -39.35 12.75 -4.50
CA PHE A 540 -38.68 13.44 -3.40
C PHE A 540 -39.43 14.72 -2.99
N LEU A 541 -39.91 15.50 -3.96
CA LEU A 541 -40.64 16.74 -3.71
C LEU A 541 -42.03 16.51 -3.12
N THR A 542 -42.67 15.38 -3.43
CA THR A 542 -44.07 15.11 -3.08
C THR A 542 -44.24 14.13 -1.92
N HIS A 543 -43.44 13.05 -1.87
CA HIS A 543 -43.57 11.94 -0.91
C HIS A 543 -42.22 11.44 -0.37
N PRO A 544 -41.36 12.31 0.20
CA PRO A 544 -39.98 11.97 0.55
C PRO A 544 -39.89 10.80 1.54
N ALA A 545 -40.79 10.73 2.54
CA ALA A 545 -40.80 9.63 3.51
C ALA A 545 -41.07 8.26 2.88
N LYS A 546 -42.00 8.20 1.91
CA LYS A 546 -42.32 6.97 1.19
C LYS A 546 -41.20 6.60 0.22
N LEU A 547 -40.64 7.59 -0.49
CA LEU A 547 -39.48 7.39 -1.37
C LEU A 547 -38.33 6.71 -0.62
N PHE A 548 -37.89 7.26 0.51
CA PHE A 548 -36.75 6.69 1.23
C PHE A 548 -37.04 5.34 1.87
N LYS A 549 -38.30 5.05 2.23
CA LYS A 549 -38.71 3.69 2.63
C LYS A 549 -38.49 2.69 1.49
N VAL A 550 -38.88 3.06 0.27
CA VAL A 550 -38.69 2.23 -0.93
C VAL A 550 -37.20 2.13 -1.29
N CYS A 551 -36.44 3.23 -1.23
CA CYS A 551 -34.99 3.20 -1.44
C CYS A 551 -34.30 2.25 -0.45
N LYS A 552 -34.65 2.30 0.83
CA LYS A 552 -34.11 1.39 1.85
C LYS A 552 -34.41 -0.08 1.53
N LEU A 553 -35.62 -0.35 1.04
CA LEU A 553 -36.01 -1.70 0.61
C LEU A 553 -35.16 -2.16 -0.59
N LEU A 554 -35.06 -1.33 -1.62
CA LEU A 554 -34.25 -1.59 -2.81
C LEU A 554 -32.77 -1.77 -2.48
N GLY A 555 -32.25 -0.99 -1.53
CA GLY A 555 -30.86 -1.04 -1.09
C GLY A 555 -30.41 -2.39 -0.55
N SER A 556 -31.35 -3.23 -0.07
CA SER A 556 -31.04 -4.58 0.43
C SER A 556 -30.77 -5.62 -0.67
N PHE A 557 -31.05 -5.30 -1.93
CA PHE A 557 -30.70 -6.17 -3.05
C PHE A 557 -29.26 -5.93 -3.51
N SER A 558 -28.64 -6.98 -4.07
CA SER A 558 -27.41 -6.83 -4.84
C SER A 558 -27.57 -5.79 -5.95
N HIS A 559 -26.51 -5.06 -6.27
CA HIS A 559 -26.50 -4.03 -7.31
C HIS A 559 -27.21 -4.46 -8.61
N ALA A 560 -26.86 -5.62 -9.18
CA ALA A 560 -27.43 -6.10 -10.43
C ALA A 560 -28.96 -6.32 -10.37
N LEU A 561 -29.45 -6.97 -9.31
CA LEU A 561 -30.89 -7.22 -9.13
C LEU A 561 -31.66 -5.93 -8.85
N ARG A 562 -31.08 -5.01 -8.07
CA ARG A 562 -31.68 -3.71 -7.80
C ARG A 562 -31.88 -2.92 -9.10
N ASP A 563 -30.85 -2.83 -9.92
CA ASP A 563 -30.91 -2.16 -11.22
C ASP A 563 -31.92 -2.81 -12.16
N GLN A 564 -31.97 -4.15 -12.19
CA GLN A 564 -32.98 -4.88 -12.94
C GLN A 564 -34.40 -4.51 -12.49
N LEU A 565 -34.69 -4.51 -11.19
CA LEU A 565 -36.01 -4.15 -10.67
C LEU A 565 -36.41 -2.71 -11.04
N VAL A 566 -35.48 -1.76 -10.95
CA VAL A 566 -35.75 -0.36 -11.32
C VAL A 566 -36.01 -0.22 -12.82
N ARG A 567 -35.29 -0.95 -13.68
CA ARG A 567 -35.53 -0.93 -15.14
C ARG A 567 -36.80 -1.65 -15.55
N GLU A 568 -37.17 -2.72 -14.85
CA GLU A 568 -38.44 -3.44 -15.04
C GLU A 568 -39.64 -2.59 -14.58
N PHE A 569 -39.42 -1.70 -13.61
CA PHE A 569 -40.43 -0.75 -13.16
C PHE A 569 -40.61 0.36 -14.19
N ALA A 570 -41.78 0.37 -14.83
CA ALA A 570 -42.23 1.41 -15.75
C ALA A 570 -43.27 2.29 -15.04
N PRO A 571 -42.88 3.45 -14.46
CA PRO A 571 -43.82 4.32 -13.73
C PRO A 571 -45.05 4.71 -14.58
N GLN A 572 -44.85 4.87 -15.89
CA GLN A 572 -45.89 5.23 -16.87
C GLN A 572 -47.01 4.18 -17.01
N ASP A 573 -46.74 2.93 -16.65
CA ASP A 573 -47.74 1.84 -16.75
C ASP A 573 -48.72 1.85 -15.57
N VAL A 574 -48.41 2.59 -14.50
CA VAL A 574 -49.26 2.75 -13.32
C VAL A 574 -50.34 3.82 -13.61
N GLN A 575 -51.47 3.39 -14.15
CA GLN A 575 -52.58 4.29 -14.46
C GLN A 575 -53.44 4.59 -13.23
N ILE A 576 -53.37 5.83 -12.73
CA ILE A 576 -54.41 6.36 -11.82
C ILE A 576 -55.47 7.09 -12.64
N PRO A 577 -56.77 6.79 -12.43
CA PRO A 577 -57.85 7.51 -13.09
C PRO A 577 -57.73 9.02 -12.85
N MET A 578 -57.61 9.79 -13.93
CA MET A 578 -57.60 11.25 -13.86
C MET A 578 -58.89 11.75 -13.15
N PRO A 579 -58.80 12.69 -12.19
CA PRO A 579 -59.95 13.25 -11.51
C PRO A 579 -61.02 13.71 -12.49
N ARG A 580 -62.30 13.43 -12.17
CA ARG A 580 -63.43 13.71 -13.07
C ARG A 580 -63.42 15.14 -13.61
N LEU A 581 -63.10 16.14 -12.77
CA LEU A 581 -63.08 17.55 -13.15
C LEU A 581 -61.99 17.88 -14.17
N LEU A 582 -60.80 17.29 -14.04
CA LEU A 582 -59.74 17.42 -15.04
C LEU A 582 -60.12 16.70 -16.33
N ARG A 583 -60.71 15.50 -16.22
CA ARG A 583 -61.15 14.74 -17.40
C ARG A 583 -62.23 15.50 -18.18
N GLU A 584 -63.21 16.08 -17.49
CA GLU A 584 -64.25 16.94 -18.10
C GLU A 584 -63.64 18.19 -18.75
N TYR A 585 -62.61 18.77 -18.13
CA TYR A 585 -61.86 19.90 -18.66
C TYR A 585 -61.06 19.56 -19.93
N GLU A 586 -60.25 18.50 -19.90
CA GLU A 586 -59.49 18.00 -21.06
C GLU A 586 -60.43 17.59 -22.21
N ALA A 587 -61.63 17.11 -21.89
CA ALA A 587 -62.67 16.80 -22.86
C ALA A 587 -63.41 18.04 -23.41
N GLY A 588 -63.09 19.25 -22.95
CA GLY A 588 -63.76 20.50 -23.35
C GLY A 588 -65.20 20.65 -22.83
N THR A 589 -65.69 19.69 -22.03
CA THR A 589 -67.06 19.69 -21.49
C THR A 589 -67.23 20.62 -20.29
N ARG A 590 -66.12 21.06 -19.68
CA ARG A 590 -66.11 21.98 -18.54
C ARG A 590 -64.97 22.99 -18.67
N ARG A 591 -65.21 24.25 -18.31
CA ARG A 591 -64.14 25.25 -18.13
C ARG A 591 -63.71 25.27 -16.66
N LEU A 592 -62.40 25.18 -16.43
CA LEU A 592 -61.79 25.36 -15.11
C LEU A 592 -60.91 26.61 -15.13
N PRO A 593 -60.95 27.46 -14.09
CA PRO A 593 -59.94 28.50 -13.90
C PRO A 593 -58.53 27.90 -13.83
N ASP A 594 -57.52 28.62 -14.33
CA ASP A 594 -56.13 28.12 -14.38
C ASP A 594 -55.61 27.66 -13.01
N ALA A 595 -55.95 28.38 -11.94
CA ALA A 595 -55.58 28.00 -10.58
C ALA A 595 -56.21 26.66 -10.14
N GLN A 596 -57.48 26.40 -10.50
CA GLN A 596 -58.14 25.13 -10.21
C GLN A 596 -57.56 23.99 -11.06
N ARG A 597 -57.28 24.25 -12.34
CA ARG A 597 -56.60 23.29 -13.21
C ARG A 597 -55.24 22.89 -12.62
N ALA A 598 -54.42 23.87 -12.27
CA ALA A 598 -53.11 23.65 -11.66
C ALA A 598 -53.22 22.87 -10.33
N HIS A 599 -54.19 23.22 -9.48
CA HIS A 599 -54.45 22.51 -8.23
C HIS A 599 -54.79 21.02 -8.46
N TYR A 600 -55.77 20.72 -9.33
CA TYR A 600 -56.14 19.34 -9.59
C TYR A 600 -55.02 18.56 -10.30
N GLN A 601 -54.26 19.21 -11.20
CA GLN A 601 -53.11 18.58 -11.87
C GLN A 601 -52.03 18.23 -10.86
N ALA A 602 -51.71 19.13 -9.93
CA ALA A 602 -50.76 18.88 -8.86
C ALA A 602 -51.24 17.74 -7.94
N GLN A 603 -52.52 17.74 -7.55
CA GLN A 603 -53.09 16.67 -6.71
C GLN A 603 -53.04 15.31 -7.42
N TRP A 604 -53.39 15.25 -8.71
CA TRP A 604 -53.36 14.01 -9.47
C TRP A 604 -51.92 13.49 -9.65
N ARG A 605 -50.95 14.37 -9.93
CA ARG A 605 -49.52 14.02 -9.97
C ARG A 605 -49.02 13.46 -8.64
N GLN A 606 -49.34 14.11 -7.53
CA GLN A 606 -49.01 13.62 -6.19
C GLN A 606 -49.59 12.24 -5.91
N GLN A 607 -50.86 12.00 -6.25
CA GLN A 607 -51.48 10.68 -6.07
C GLN A 607 -50.80 9.63 -6.97
N THR A 608 -50.47 10.00 -8.21
CA THR A 608 -49.78 9.14 -9.19
C THR A 608 -48.41 8.71 -8.67
N ALA A 609 -47.59 9.64 -8.20
CA ALA A 609 -46.28 9.35 -7.61
C ALA A 609 -46.39 8.42 -6.39
N LEU A 610 -47.39 8.60 -5.53
CA LEU A 610 -47.60 7.73 -4.36
C LEU A 610 -47.95 6.29 -4.77
N GLN A 611 -48.89 6.10 -5.71
CA GLN A 611 -49.27 4.77 -6.18
C GLN A 611 -48.11 4.08 -6.93
N GLN A 612 -47.31 4.85 -7.67
CA GLN A 612 -46.09 4.34 -8.31
C GLN A 612 -45.09 3.84 -7.26
N LEU A 613 -44.85 4.60 -6.19
CA LEU A 613 -44.01 4.16 -5.07
C LEU A 613 -44.57 2.91 -4.36
N GLU A 614 -45.89 2.80 -4.20
CA GLU A 614 -46.54 1.61 -3.65
C GLU A 614 -46.38 0.39 -4.54
N THR A 615 -46.52 0.58 -5.86
CA THR A 615 -46.33 -0.48 -6.86
C THR A 615 -44.88 -0.97 -6.85
N LEU A 616 -43.91 -0.06 -6.78
CA LEU A 616 -42.50 -0.41 -6.68
C LEU A 616 -42.17 -1.10 -5.35
N GLU A 617 -42.76 -0.66 -4.23
CA GLU A 617 -42.63 -1.36 -2.94
C GLU A 617 -43.16 -2.80 -3.05
N GLN A 618 -44.34 -2.99 -3.64
CA GLN A 618 -44.94 -4.31 -3.84
C GLN A 618 -44.08 -5.20 -4.74
N LEU A 619 -43.54 -4.67 -5.84
CA LEU A 619 -42.63 -5.38 -6.74
C LEU A 619 -41.36 -5.83 -6.00
N ALA A 620 -40.77 -4.94 -5.20
CA ALA A 620 -39.62 -5.25 -4.37
C ALA A 620 -39.94 -6.31 -3.30
N LEU A 621 -41.08 -6.21 -2.59
CA LEU A 621 -41.51 -7.21 -1.61
C LEU A 621 -41.80 -8.58 -2.25
N ALA A 622 -42.41 -8.59 -3.44
CA ALA A 622 -42.62 -9.82 -4.21
C ALA A 622 -41.30 -10.45 -4.61
N ARG A 623 -40.30 -9.64 -5.02
CA ARG A 623 -38.96 -10.16 -5.35
C ARG A 623 -38.21 -10.67 -4.12
N LEU A 624 -38.31 -10.02 -2.97
CA LEU A 624 -37.71 -10.49 -1.71
C LEU A 624 -38.28 -11.84 -1.28
N SER A 625 -39.59 -12.03 -1.41
CA SER A 625 -40.28 -13.27 -1.04
C SER A 625 -40.18 -14.36 -2.09
N ASP A 626 -39.53 -14.11 -3.24
CA ASP A 626 -39.42 -15.10 -4.31
C ASP A 626 -38.78 -16.41 -3.82
N GLY A 627 -39.51 -17.51 -3.99
CA GLY A 627 -39.15 -18.84 -3.51
C GLY A 627 -39.40 -19.09 -2.01
N PHE A 628 -40.23 -18.27 -1.36
CA PHE A 628 -40.76 -18.44 -0.01
C PHE A 628 -42.29 -18.29 0.00
N ASN A 629 -42.99 -19.01 0.89
CA ASN A 629 -44.43 -18.88 1.09
C ASN A 629 -44.71 -18.14 2.41
N VAL A 630 -44.43 -16.84 2.43
CA VAL A 630 -44.53 -15.98 3.62
C VAL A 630 -45.08 -14.62 3.25
N ASP A 631 -45.62 -13.90 4.23
CA ASP A 631 -46.00 -12.50 4.06
C ASP A 631 -44.77 -11.58 4.23
N PRO A 632 -44.24 -10.98 3.13
CA PRO A 632 -43.08 -10.09 3.21
C PRO A 632 -43.41 -8.73 3.86
N VAL A 633 -44.67 -8.43 4.16
CA VAL A 633 -45.08 -7.19 4.84
C VAL A 633 -44.79 -7.28 6.35
N ALA A 634 -44.88 -8.47 6.94
CA ALA A 634 -44.58 -8.69 8.35
C ALA A 634 -43.13 -8.32 8.67
N GLU A 635 -42.91 -7.48 9.69
CA GLU A 635 -41.60 -6.82 9.92
C GLU A 635 -40.45 -7.82 10.11
N ALA A 636 -40.64 -8.87 10.92
CA ALA A 636 -39.61 -9.88 11.18
C ALA A 636 -39.27 -10.69 9.92
N VAL A 637 -40.29 -11.02 9.11
CA VAL A 637 -40.10 -11.72 7.82
C VAL A 637 -39.36 -10.82 6.85
N ARG A 638 -39.81 -9.56 6.69
CA ARG A 638 -39.16 -8.58 5.83
C ARG A 638 -37.70 -8.40 6.18
N HIS A 639 -37.39 -8.18 7.47
CA HIS A 639 -36.03 -7.99 7.95
C HIS A 639 -35.14 -9.19 7.60
N ALA A 640 -35.61 -10.42 7.87
CA ALA A 640 -34.86 -11.64 7.56
C ALA A 640 -34.62 -11.82 6.06
N LEU A 641 -35.61 -11.51 5.21
CA LEU A 641 -35.46 -11.54 3.75
C LEU A 641 -34.47 -10.49 3.25
N GLN A 642 -34.57 -9.25 3.75
CA GLN A 642 -33.63 -8.18 3.41
C GLN A 642 -32.21 -8.55 3.82
N LEU A 643 -32.01 -9.07 5.04
CA LEU A 643 -30.69 -9.50 5.51
C LEU A 643 -30.15 -10.67 4.68
N GLN A 644 -31.02 -11.62 4.27
CA GLN A 644 -30.64 -12.69 3.36
C GLN A 644 -30.13 -12.14 2.02
N CYS A 645 -30.77 -11.11 1.48
CA CYS A 645 -30.34 -10.49 0.22
C CYS A 645 -29.08 -9.64 0.36
N ASP A 646 -28.95 -8.92 1.47
CA ASP A 646 -27.86 -7.99 1.79
C ASP A 646 -26.55 -8.73 2.11
N ALA A 647 -26.63 -9.86 2.84
CA ALA A 647 -25.47 -10.68 3.20
C ALA A 647 -24.72 -11.16 1.94
N ASP A 648 -23.49 -10.69 1.77
CA ASP A 648 -22.52 -11.10 0.74
C ASP A 648 -22.05 -12.54 0.96
N GLU A 649 -21.75 -12.89 2.21
CA GLU A 649 -21.50 -14.26 2.66
C GLU A 649 -22.74 -14.90 3.29
N ASN A 650 -22.70 -16.22 3.52
CA ASN A 650 -23.76 -17.00 4.19
C ASN A 650 -25.14 -17.00 3.51
N ARG A 651 -25.36 -16.19 2.47
CA ARG A 651 -26.61 -16.01 1.72
C ARG A 651 -27.34 -17.31 1.42
N ARG A 652 -26.62 -18.27 0.83
CA ARG A 652 -27.20 -19.57 0.42
C ARG A 652 -27.58 -20.44 1.63
N ALA A 653 -26.75 -20.44 2.68
CA ALA A 653 -27.02 -21.20 3.89
C ALA A 653 -28.21 -20.61 4.65
N LEU A 654 -28.26 -19.28 4.79
CA LEU A 654 -29.38 -18.55 5.38
C LEU A 654 -30.68 -18.79 4.60
N ARG A 655 -30.66 -18.71 3.27
CA ARG A 655 -31.83 -19.02 2.42
C ARG A 655 -32.36 -20.44 2.66
N ARG A 656 -31.47 -21.44 2.77
CA ARG A 656 -31.87 -22.84 3.07
C ARG A 656 -32.50 -22.96 4.45
N PHE A 657 -31.90 -22.31 5.45
CA PHE A 657 -32.42 -22.27 6.81
C PHE A 657 -33.82 -21.63 6.85
N LEU A 658 -33.98 -20.41 6.33
CA LEU A 658 -35.26 -19.69 6.34
C LEU A 658 -36.37 -20.49 5.64
N ARG A 659 -36.03 -21.14 4.51
CA ARG A 659 -36.98 -21.99 3.79
C ARG A 659 -37.40 -23.20 4.63
N ALA A 660 -36.46 -23.83 5.35
CA ALA A 660 -36.79 -24.92 6.28
C ALA A 660 -37.64 -24.42 7.46
N TYR A 661 -37.26 -23.31 8.08
CA TYR A 661 -37.94 -22.68 9.22
C TYR A 661 -39.41 -22.39 8.91
N TRP A 662 -39.69 -21.70 7.79
CA TRP A 662 -41.06 -21.35 7.40
C TRP A 662 -41.90 -22.53 6.89
N THR A 663 -41.27 -23.67 6.57
CA THR A 663 -41.98 -24.94 6.32
C THR A 663 -42.23 -25.77 7.59
N GLY A 664 -41.99 -25.20 8.77
CA GLY A 664 -42.22 -25.83 10.07
C GLY A 664 -41.07 -26.68 10.59
N ARG A 665 -39.92 -26.74 9.90
CA ARG A 665 -38.73 -27.47 10.35
C ARG A 665 -37.87 -26.61 11.27
N THR A 666 -38.42 -26.23 12.42
CA THR A 666 -37.78 -25.32 13.39
C THR A 666 -36.49 -25.89 14.00
N ASN A 667 -36.33 -27.22 14.02
CA ASN A 667 -35.13 -27.91 14.47
C ASN A 667 -34.07 -28.14 13.38
N TYR A 668 -34.18 -27.49 12.22
CA TYR A 668 -33.27 -27.69 11.07
C TYR A 668 -31.79 -27.54 11.45
N LEU A 669 -31.44 -26.49 12.20
CA LEU A 669 -30.05 -26.21 12.58
C LEU A 669 -29.49 -27.28 13.51
N LEU A 670 -30.28 -27.68 14.51
CA LEU A 670 -29.91 -28.71 15.48
C LEU A 670 -29.75 -30.08 14.80
N THR A 671 -30.64 -30.44 13.88
CA THR A 671 -30.63 -31.75 13.20
C THR A 671 -29.67 -31.80 12.00
N HIS A 672 -29.03 -30.69 11.61
CA HIS A 672 -28.14 -30.66 10.47
C HIS A 672 -26.92 -31.59 10.66
N PRO A 673 -26.51 -32.39 9.66
CA PRO A 673 -25.41 -33.36 9.83
C PRO A 673 -24.08 -32.76 10.31
N ARG A 674 -23.73 -31.54 9.86
CA ARG A 674 -22.53 -30.82 10.30
C ARG A 674 -22.62 -30.36 11.76
N THR A 675 -23.79 -29.87 12.18
CA THR A 675 -24.07 -29.54 13.58
C THR A 675 -23.94 -30.78 14.46
N GLN A 676 -24.53 -31.90 14.04
CA GLN A 676 -24.43 -33.17 14.75
C GLN A 676 -22.99 -33.70 14.82
N ALA A 677 -22.21 -33.54 13.75
CA ALA A 677 -20.80 -33.89 13.75
C ALA A 677 -19.98 -33.01 14.71
N TRP A 678 -20.27 -31.71 14.77
CA TRP A 678 -19.66 -30.80 15.73
C TRP A 678 -20.04 -31.20 17.17
N LEU A 679 -21.32 -31.37 17.48
CA LEU A 679 -21.79 -31.76 18.82
C LEU A 679 -21.17 -33.09 19.31
N ARG A 680 -20.94 -34.07 18.42
CA ARG A 680 -20.25 -35.31 18.79
C ARG A 680 -18.80 -35.11 19.23
N ARG A 681 -18.13 -34.04 18.76
CA ARG A 681 -16.79 -33.65 19.22
C ARG A 681 -16.80 -32.91 20.55
N HIS A 682 -17.97 -32.43 21.00
CA HIS A 682 -18.15 -31.66 22.23
C HIS A 682 -19.13 -32.36 23.20
N PRO A 683 -18.83 -33.59 23.66
CA PRO A 683 -19.78 -34.40 24.43
C PRO A 683 -20.08 -33.84 25.82
N ARG A 684 -19.27 -32.89 26.34
CA ARG A 684 -19.48 -32.24 27.64
C ARG A 684 -20.52 -31.14 27.58
N LEU A 685 -20.81 -30.61 26.39
CA LEU A 685 -21.73 -29.50 26.22
C LEU A 685 -23.17 -29.91 26.56
N ASN A 686 -23.75 -29.29 27.59
CA ASN A 686 -25.19 -29.36 27.83
C ASN A 686 -25.94 -28.52 26.78
N VAL A 687 -26.24 -29.12 25.63
CA VAL A 687 -26.87 -28.45 24.48
C VAL A 687 -28.19 -27.78 24.85
N ALA A 688 -29.00 -28.43 25.70
CA ALA A 688 -30.30 -27.88 26.09
C ALA A 688 -30.18 -26.65 26.99
N LEU A 689 -29.13 -26.57 27.81
CA LEU A 689 -28.82 -25.38 28.60
C LEU A 689 -28.18 -24.30 27.73
N TRP A 690 -27.27 -24.67 26.83
CA TRP A 690 -26.65 -23.76 25.86
C TRP A 690 -27.69 -23.03 25.00
N GLN A 691 -28.71 -23.75 24.52
CA GLN A 691 -29.76 -23.15 23.71
C GLN A 691 -30.69 -22.27 24.54
N ARG A 692 -31.07 -22.66 25.75
CA ARG A 692 -32.10 -21.95 26.55
C ARG A 692 -31.54 -20.82 27.42
N GLY A 693 -30.25 -20.88 27.76
CA GLY A 693 -29.64 -19.95 28.72
C GLY A 693 -30.06 -20.21 30.16
N ILE A 694 -29.68 -19.28 31.03
CA ILE A 694 -30.13 -19.21 32.43
C ILE A 694 -31.08 -18.02 32.64
N PRO A 695 -32.00 -18.09 33.62
CA PRO A 695 -32.82 -16.94 33.98
C PRO A 695 -31.95 -15.87 34.67
N TYR A 696 -32.03 -14.64 34.18
CA TYR A 696 -31.32 -13.51 34.79
C TYR A 696 -32.18 -12.26 34.70
N ALA A 697 -32.56 -11.74 35.86
CA ALA A 697 -33.27 -10.48 36.01
C ALA A 697 -32.44 -9.54 36.87
N ALA A 698 -32.44 -8.27 36.52
CA ALA A 698 -31.74 -7.23 37.25
C ALA A 698 -32.57 -5.94 37.22
N GLU A 699 -32.16 -4.97 38.02
CA GLU A 699 -32.70 -3.62 38.00
C GLU A 699 -31.51 -2.67 37.97
N THR A 700 -31.56 -1.69 37.06
CA THR A 700 -30.54 -0.65 36.96
C THR A 700 -31.14 0.71 37.26
N ALA A 701 -30.32 1.62 37.78
CA ALA A 701 -30.79 2.98 38.08
C ALA A 701 -31.28 3.72 36.82
N GLU A 702 -30.65 3.44 35.67
CA GLU A 702 -30.92 4.12 34.40
C GLU A 702 -32.07 3.48 33.60
N ALA A 703 -32.14 2.15 33.53
CA ALA A 703 -33.07 1.45 32.64
C ALA A 703 -34.27 0.82 33.35
N GLY A 704 -34.24 0.76 34.69
CA GLY A 704 -35.22 0.08 35.51
C GLY A 704 -35.08 -1.45 35.46
N PRO A 705 -36.16 -2.20 35.68
CA PRO A 705 -36.12 -3.66 35.61
C PRO A 705 -35.77 -4.13 34.20
N LEU A 706 -34.92 -5.14 34.10
CA LEU A 706 -34.50 -5.76 32.84
C LEU A 706 -34.27 -7.26 32.99
N ILE A 707 -34.34 -7.95 31.85
CA ILE A 707 -34.09 -9.39 31.71
C ILE A 707 -32.96 -9.58 30.71
N ILE A 708 -31.96 -10.37 31.07
CA ILE A 708 -30.90 -10.84 30.14
C ILE A 708 -31.17 -12.30 29.82
N SER A 709 -31.29 -12.63 28.55
CA SER A 709 -31.59 -14.00 28.10
C SER A 709 -31.07 -14.26 26.69
N ILE A 710 -30.82 -15.55 26.39
CA ILE A 710 -30.53 -16.00 25.02
C ILE A 710 -31.78 -15.86 24.15
N GLU A 711 -31.61 -15.24 22.99
CA GLU A 711 -32.66 -15.12 21.99
C GLU A 711 -33.01 -16.49 21.39
N GLN A 712 -34.28 -16.85 21.43
CA GLN A 712 -34.79 -18.14 20.95
C GLN A 712 -35.43 -18.03 19.56
N ASP A 713 -35.96 -16.87 19.19
CA ASP A 713 -36.50 -16.67 17.85
C ASP A 713 -35.36 -16.33 16.88
N PRO A 714 -35.06 -17.20 15.91
CA PRO A 714 -33.99 -16.95 14.95
C PRO A 714 -34.23 -15.66 14.14
N LEU A 715 -35.48 -15.25 13.90
CA LEU A 715 -35.76 -14.00 13.18
C LEU A 715 -35.43 -12.77 14.03
N GLU A 716 -35.59 -12.86 15.35
CA GLU A 716 -35.17 -11.81 16.29
C GLU A 716 -33.64 -11.80 16.48
N ALA A 717 -32.99 -12.97 16.46
CA ALA A 717 -31.53 -13.05 16.50
C ALA A 717 -30.87 -12.39 15.27
N LEU A 718 -31.48 -12.50 14.08
CA LEU A 718 -30.99 -11.79 12.88
C LEU A 718 -31.00 -10.25 13.04
N LYS A 719 -31.79 -9.70 13.97
CA LYS A 719 -31.86 -8.26 14.25
C LYS A 719 -30.76 -7.76 15.19
N LEU A 720 -29.82 -8.62 15.62
CA LEU A 720 -28.82 -8.29 16.65
C LEU A 720 -28.06 -7.00 16.36
N GLY A 721 -27.70 -6.75 15.10
CA GLY A 721 -27.02 -5.53 14.74
C GLY A 721 -27.95 -4.35 14.48
N THR A 722 -29.20 -4.60 14.07
CA THR A 722 -30.19 -3.57 13.75
C THR A 722 -30.75 -2.87 15.00
N TYR A 723 -30.93 -3.60 16.11
CA TYR A 723 -31.40 -2.99 17.36
C TYR A 723 -30.43 -1.95 17.90
N VAL A 724 -29.13 -2.26 17.83
CA VAL A 724 -28.05 -1.46 18.43
C VAL A 724 -27.28 -0.60 17.43
N GLY A 725 -27.64 -0.65 16.15
CA GLY A 725 -26.99 0.13 15.09
C GLY A 725 -25.52 -0.25 14.82
N SER A 726 -25.17 -1.53 14.98
CA SER A 726 -23.80 -2.01 14.71
C SER A 726 -23.61 -2.45 13.25
N CYS A 727 -22.35 -2.68 12.86
CA CYS A 727 -21.95 -3.21 11.55
C CYS A 727 -22.55 -4.58 11.18
N LEU A 728 -23.11 -5.31 12.15
CA LEU A 728 -23.83 -6.58 11.96
C LEU A 728 -25.29 -6.41 11.54
N GLY A 729 -25.81 -5.17 11.53
CA GLY A 729 -27.20 -4.90 11.17
C GLY A 729 -27.42 -4.91 9.67
N LEU A 730 -28.69 -4.95 9.24
CA LEU A 730 -29.05 -4.74 7.83
C LEU A 730 -28.41 -3.45 7.30
N GLY A 731 -27.70 -3.52 6.17
CA GLY A 731 -26.95 -2.42 5.58
C GLY A 731 -25.56 -2.18 6.18
N GLY A 732 -25.12 -3.02 7.13
CA GLY A 732 -23.79 -2.95 7.72
C GLY A 732 -22.76 -3.77 6.93
N SER A 733 -21.47 -3.44 7.09
CA SER A 733 -20.36 -4.13 6.38
C SER A 733 -20.20 -5.60 6.73
N PHE A 734 -20.79 -6.06 7.83
CA PHE A 734 -20.68 -7.42 8.34
C PHE A 734 -22.04 -8.08 8.59
N ALA A 735 -23.08 -7.68 7.84
CA ALA A 735 -24.44 -8.24 7.95
C ALA A 735 -24.47 -9.78 7.81
N TYR A 736 -23.55 -10.37 7.04
CA TYR A 736 -23.39 -11.82 6.92
C TYR A 736 -23.07 -12.53 8.23
N SER A 737 -22.50 -11.83 9.20
CA SER A 737 -22.14 -12.39 10.51
C SER A 737 -23.34 -12.51 11.44
N ALA A 738 -24.38 -11.69 11.25
CA ALA A 738 -25.68 -11.94 11.89
C ALA A 738 -26.30 -13.25 11.39
N ALA A 739 -26.11 -13.58 10.11
CA ALA A 739 -26.49 -14.90 9.60
C ALA A 739 -25.68 -16.03 10.25
N ALA A 740 -24.37 -15.84 10.46
CA ALA A 740 -23.53 -16.84 11.12
C ALA A 740 -23.96 -17.10 12.57
N ALA A 741 -24.34 -16.05 13.32
CA ALA A 741 -24.84 -16.15 14.69
C ALA A 741 -26.12 -16.99 14.80
N VAL A 742 -26.92 -17.07 13.73
CA VAL A 742 -28.10 -17.94 13.66
C VAL A 742 -27.76 -19.32 13.10
N LEU A 743 -26.92 -19.39 12.07
CA LEU A 743 -26.63 -20.64 11.35
C LEU A 743 -25.78 -21.63 12.15
N ASP A 744 -24.82 -21.13 12.94
CA ASP A 744 -23.89 -21.99 13.65
C ASP A 744 -24.34 -22.25 15.09
N ILE A 745 -24.54 -23.53 15.44
CA ILE A 745 -25.04 -23.92 16.77
C ILE A 745 -24.15 -23.46 17.92
N ASN A 746 -22.86 -23.18 17.66
CA ASN A 746 -21.89 -22.77 18.67
C ASN A 746 -21.89 -21.27 18.92
N LYS A 747 -22.85 -20.51 18.39
CA LYS A 747 -23.01 -19.07 18.59
C LYS A 747 -24.41 -18.78 19.13
N GLN A 748 -24.53 -17.81 20.03
CA GLN A 748 -25.80 -17.36 20.60
C GLN A 748 -25.79 -15.83 20.78
N VAL A 749 -26.99 -15.25 20.78
CA VAL A 749 -27.19 -13.82 21.02
C VAL A 749 -27.91 -13.64 22.35
N LEU A 750 -27.34 -12.84 23.24
CA LEU A 750 -27.99 -12.36 24.44
C LEU A 750 -28.61 -10.98 24.18
N TYR A 751 -29.84 -10.79 24.65
CA TYR A 751 -30.44 -9.46 24.73
C TYR A 751 -30.74 -9.08 26.17
N ALA A 752 -30.47 -7.83 26.51
CA ALA A 752 -31.05 -7.17 27.67
C ALA A 752 -32.36 -6.48 27.23
N ARG A 753 -33.49 -6.91 27.78
CA ARG A 753 -34.82 -6.36 27.45
C ARG A 753 -35.49 -5.74 28.66
N ARG A 754 -36.25 -4.66 28.45
CA ARG A 754 -37.26 -4.19 29.42
C ARG A 754 -38.44 -5.17 29.46
N PRO A 755 -39.28 -5.15 30.51
CA PRO A 755 -40.49 -5.99 30.60
C PRO A 755 -41.46 -5.83 29.42
N ASN A 756 -41.44 -4.69 28.73
CA ASN A 756 -42.24 -4.44 27.53
C ASN A 756 -41.61 -4.99 26.22
N GLY A 757 -40.51 -5.73 26.31
CA GLY A 757 -39.81 -6.34 25.17
C GLY A 757 -38.77 -5.45 24.48
N THR A 758 -38.61 -4.18 24.89
CA THR A 758 -37.66 -3.24 24.28
C THR A 758 -36.22 -3.70 24.52
N VAL A 759 -35.45 -3.93 23.46
CA VAL A 759 -34.01 -4.25 23.53
C VAL A 759 -33.22 -3.01 23.93
N LEU A 760 -32.43 -3.14 24.99
CA LEU A 760 -31.53 -2.10 25.50
C LEU A 760 -30.11 -2.29 24.98
N ALA A 761 -29.64 -3.52 25.02
CA ALA A 761 -28.30 -3.92 24.64
C ALA A 761 -28.27 -5.37 24.20
N ARG A 762 -27.20 -5.76 23.50
CA ARG A 762 -26.97 -7.13 23.05
C ARG A 762 -25.54 -7.56 23.31
N GLN A 763 -25.33 -8.86 23.43
CA GLN A 763 -24.01 -9.48 23.46
C GLN A 763 -24.01 -10.72 22.56
N LEU A 764 -22.93 -10.92 21.81
CA LEU A 764 -22.70 -12.20 21.14
C LEU A 764 -21.91 -13.08 22.11
N ILE A 765 -22.23 -14.36 22.17
CA ILE A 765 -21.43 -15.36 22.88
C ILE A 765 -21.22 -16.57 21.97
N ALA A 766 -20.10 -17.26 22.13
CA ALA A 766 -19.79 -18.42 21.32
C ALA A 766 -18.95 -19.44 22.09
N LEU A 767 -18.88 -20.66 21.54
CA LEU A 767 -18.05 -21.74 22.06
C LEU A 767 -16.84 -21.94 21.15
N SER A 768 -15.64 -21.91 21.75
CA SER A 768 -14.38 -22.21 21.05
C SER A 768 -14.24 -23.72 20.77
N GLU A 769 -13.29 -24.09 19.90
CA GLU A 769 -12.93 -25.51 19.71
C GLU A 769 -12.44 -26.18 21.01
N GLY A 770 -11.89 -25.40 21.94
CA GLY A 770 -11.45 -25.85 23.26
C GLY A 770 -12.55 -25.95 24.32
N GLU A 771 -13.83 -25.90 23.93
CA GLU A 771 -14.98 -25.90 24.86
C GLU A 771 -14.96 -24.75 25.88
N GLN A 772 -14.43 -23.58 25.51
CA GLN A 772 -14.52 -22.37 26.34
C GLN A 772 -15.71 -21.51 25.92
N LEU A 773 -16.36 -20.88 26.89
CA LEU A 773 -17.32 -19.81 26.62
C LEU A 773 -16.55 -18.53 26.30
N VAL A 774 -16.72 -18.02 25.09
CA VAL A 774 -16.15 -16.77 24.61
C VAL A 774 -17.26 -15.73 24.54
N CYS A 775 -17.07 -14.61 25.24
CA CYS A 775 -18.04 -13.52 25.29
C CYS A 775 -17.50 -12.29 24.55
N PHE A 776 -18.30 -11.73 23.66
CA PHE A 776 -17.94 -10.54 22.87
C PHE A 776 -18.42 -9.26 23.56
N SER A 777 -18.06 -8.12 22.98
CA SER A 777 -18.45 -6.80 23.48
C SER A 777 -19.97 -6.63 23.57
N VAL A 778 -20.41 -5.89 24.59
CA VAL A 778 -21.82 -5.48 24.75
C VAL A 778 -22.07 -4.23 23.92
N TYR A 779 -23.11 -4.29 23.08
CA TYR A 779 -23.50 -3.20 22.19
C TYR A 779 -24.84 -2.57 22.58
N PRO A 780 -25.04 -1.27 22.32
CA PRO A 780 -24.07 -0.34 21.71
C PRO A 780 -22.89 -0.04 22.65
N TYR A 781 -21.76 0.43 22.14
CA TYR A 781 -20.58 0.76 22.97
C TYR A 781 -20.87 1.84 24.02
N THR A 782 -21.92 2.63 23.82
CA THR A 782 -22.42 3.61 24.79
C THR A 782 -23.23 2.98 25.94
N THR A 783 -23.34 1.65 25.99
CA THR A 783 -24.03 0.94 27.07
C THR A 783 -23.37 1.27 28.41
N SER A 784 -24.16 1.64 29.41
CA SER A 784 -23.64 2.03 30.72
C SER A 784 -22.88 0.90 31.41
N THR A 785 -21.87 1.28 32.19
CA THR A 785 -21.02 0.36 32.97
C THR A 785 -21.84 -0.58 33.87
N GLU A 786 -22.96 -0.11 34.41
CA GLU A 786 -23.86 -0.91 35.23
C GLU A 786 -24.48 -2.07 34.41
N LEU A 787 -25.00 -1.79 33.22
CA LEU A 787 -25.55 -2.82 32.35
C LEU A 787 -24.48 -3.79 31.84
N GLN A 788 -23.27 -3.29 31.53
CA GLN A 788 -22.13 -4.15 31.18
C GLN A 788 -21.77 -5.12 32.32
N ARG A 789 -21.80 -4.66 33.59
CA ARG A 789 -21.57 -5.54 34.75
C ARG A 789 -22.61 -6.67 34.84
N HIS A 790 -23.86 -6.40 34.47
CA HIS A 790 -24.89 -7.44 34.47
C HIS A 790 -24.68 -8.49 33.37
N PHE A 791 -24.21 -8.12 32.18
CA PHE A 791 -23.77 -9.11 31.18
C PHE A 791 -22.57 -9.92 31.69
N SER A 792 -21.56 -9.29 32.27
CA SER A 792 -20.42 -10.00 32.87
C SER A 792 -20.83 -10.97 33.99
N ALA A 793 -21.85 -10.62 34.77
CA ALA A 793 -22.41 -11.50 35.79
C ALA A 793 -23.19 -12.66 35.17
N TYR A 794 -23.99 -12.40 34.12
CA TYR A 794 -24.65 -13.43 33.33
C TYR A 794 -23.63 -14.42 32.76
N ASP A 795 -22.59 -13.92 32.08
CA ASP A 795 -21.52 -14.71 31.46
C ASP A 795 -20.87 -15.68 32.45
N ARG A 796 -20.52 -15.19 33.64
CA ARG A 796 -19.92 -16.01 34.72
C ARG A 796 -20.89 -17.07 35.26
N GLN A 797 -22.14 -16.70 35.51
CA GLN A 797 -23.15 -17.65 35.97
C GLN A 797 -23.46 -18.70 34.90
N PHE A 798 -23.50 -18.30 33.64
CA PHE A 798 -23.81 -19.17 32.53
C PHE A 798 -22.67 -20.14 32.23
N ALA A 799 -21.42 -19.68 32.23
CA ALA A 799 -20.23 -20.54 32.15
C ALA A 799 -20.22 -21.58 33.28
N GLY A 800 -20.49 -21.15 34.52
CA GLY A 800 -20.59 -22.04 35.67
C GLY A 800 -21.70 -23.08 35.53
N ALA A 801 -22.88 -22.67 35.03
CA ALA A 801 -24.00 -23.57 34.80
C ALA A 801 -23.75 -24.57 33.66
N LEU A 802 -22.98 -24.17 32.65
CA LEU A 802 -22.54 -25.05 31.55
C LEU A 802 -21.38 -25.98 31.94
N GLU A 803 -20.76 -25.77 33.10
CA GLU A 803 -19.52 -26.43 33.51
C GLU A 803 -18.37 -26.21 32.50
N LEU A 804 -18.34 -25.05 31.85
CA LEU A 804 -17.32 -24.66 30.88
C LEU A 804 -16.44 -23.52 31.41
N PRO A 805 -15.13 -23.53 31.09
CA PRO A 805 -14.27 -22.38 31.36
C PRO A 805 -14.74 -21.15 30.58
N LEU A 806 -14.79 -19.99 31.26
CA LEU A 806 -14.94 -18.69 30.61
C LEU A 806 -13.56 -18.27 30.08
N TRP A 807 -13.45 -18.01 28.78
CA TRP A 807 -12.20 -17.55 28.19
C TRP A 807 -11.79 -16.20 28.78
N ARG A 808 -10.50 -16.04 29.08
CA ARG A 808 -9.90 -14.80 29.59
C ARG A 808 -8.57 -14.55 28.88
N PRO A 809 -8.24 -13.30 28.56
CA PRO A 809 -6.93 -12.94 28.04
C PRO A 809 -5.94 -12.91 29.22
N ASP A 810 -5.48 -14.09 29.67
CA ASP A 810 -4.49 -14.19 30.75
C ASP A 810 -3.04 -14.16 30.21
N SER A 811 -2.84 -14.24 28.88
CA SER A 811 -1.57 -13.97 28.19
C SER A 811 -1.82 -13.37 26.79
N GLU A 812 -0.85 -12.63 26.24
CA GLU A 812 -0.90 -12.12 24.86
C GLU A 812 -0.82 -13.24 23.80
N GLU A 813 -0.66 -14.51 24.21
CA GLU A 813 -0.40 -15.66 23.33
C GLU A 813 -1.57 -16.67 23.23
N GLU A 814 -2.60 -16.63 24.09
CA GLU A 814 -3.73 -17.58 24.02
C GLU A 814 -4.87 -17.07 23.12
N GLU A 815 -4.74 -17.34 21.83
CA GLU A 815 -5.79 -17.11 20.82
C GLU A 815 -6.89 -18.18 20.93
N TYR A 816 -8.16 -17.77 20.95
CA TYR A 816 -9.29 -18.70 20.87
C TYR A 816 -9.67 -18.96 19.41
N ALA A 817 -10.08 -20.19 19.10
CA ALA A 817 -10.58 -20.54 17.76
C ALA A 817 -12.08 -20.83 17.81
N ILE A 818 -12.89 -20.04 17.10
CA ILE A 818 -14.34 -20.29 17.00
C ILE A 818 -14.66 -20.85 15.61
N PRO A 819 -15.04 -22.14 15.51
CA PRO A 819 -15.29 -22.75 14.21
C PRO A 819 -16.56 -22.20 13.57
N THR A 820 -16.57 -22.14 12.23
CA THR A 820 -17.79 -22.03 11.42
C THR A 820 -18.32 -23.43 11.10
N ILE A 821 -19.63 -23.65 11.23
CA ILE A 821 -20.23 -25.00 11.11
C ILE A 821 -21.04 -25.11 9.81
N LEU A 822 -22.03 -24.23 9.67
CA LEU A 822 -22.88 -24.07 8.50
C LEU A 822 -22.54 -22.77 7.77
N ALA A 823 -22.13 -21.74 8.50
CA ALA A 823 -21.61 -20.50 7.94
C ALA A 823 -20.32 -20.75 7.15
N ARG A 824 -20.02 -19.83 6.23
CA ARG A 824 -18.78 -19.75 5.46
C ARG A 824 -17.81 -18.76 6.09
N GLY A 825 -18.31 -17.60 6.50
CA GLY A 825 -17.54 -16.58 7.19
C GLY A 825 -18.29 -16.03 8.39
N TRP A 826 -17.52 -15.45 9.29
CA TRP A 826 -17.98 -14.82 10.52
C TRP A 826 -16.93 -13.79 10.94
N TRP A 827 -17.39 -12.61 11.34
CA TRP A 827 -16.59 -11.50 11.81
C TRP A 827 -16.42 -11.61 13.32
N ASP A 828 -15.16 -11.65 13.74
CA ASP A 828 -14.73 -11.69 15.13
C ASP A 828 -14.27 -10.28 15.52
N ASP A 829 -15.03 -9.60 16.39
CA ASP A 829 -14.68 -8.27 16.92
C ASP A 829 -13.89 -8.34 18.25
N SER A 830 -13.25 -9.48 18.49
CA SER A 830 -12.52 -9.84 19.71
C SER A 830 -13.39 -10.04 20.95
N ALA A 831 -13.04 -11.05 21.73
CA ALA A 831 -13.66 -11.30 23.02
C ALA A 831 -13.45 -10.09 23.96
N TRP A 832 -14.51 -9.66 24.64
CA TRP A 832 -14.36 -8.55 25.58
C TRP A 832 -13.67 -9.05 26.83
N GLY A 833 -12.53 -8.45 27.18
CA GLY A 833 -11.66 -8.94 28.27
C GLY A 833 -12.27 -8.90 29.67
N GLY A 834 -13.57 -8.59 29.81
CA GLY A 834 -14.27 -8.56 31.08
C GLY A 834 -13.65 -7.66 32.14
N LYS A 835 -12.70 -6.78 31.77
CA LYS A 835 -12.05 -5.85 32.69
C LYS A 835 -13.17 -4.99 33.23
N THR A 836 -13.49 -5.18 34.52
CA THR A 836 -14.16 -4.17 35.31
C THR A 836 -13.49 -2.86 34.94
N PRO A 837 -14.20 -1.86 34.37
CA PRO A 837 -13.54 -0.58 34.12
C PRO A 837 -12.90 -0.18 35.44
N PRO A 838 -11.61 0.23 35.44
CA PRO A 838 -11.01 0.69 36.68
C PRO A 838 -11.97 1.70 37.29
N LEU A 839 -12.06 1.70 38.62
CA LEU A 839 -12.63 2.83 39.37
C LEU A 839 -11.70 4.04 39.13
N THR A 840 -11.63 4.53 37.89
CA THR A 840 -11.14 5.86 37.58
C THR A 840 -12.26 6.79 37.96
N ASP A 841 -12.05 7.42 39.10
CA ASP A 841 -12.71 8.62 39.57
C ASP A 841 -13.30 9.44 38.42
N THR A 842 -14.62 9.35 38.24
CA THR A 842 -15.40 10.14 37.27
C THR A 842 -15.52 11.61 37.67
N THR A 843 -14.61 12.13 38.51
CA THR A 843 -14.43 13.56 38.73
C THR A 843 -13.39 14.15 37.77
N ARG A 844 -13.67 14.12 36.48
CA ARG A 844 -13.19 15.19 35.58
C ARG A 844 -14.18 15.49 34.47
N SER A 845 -14.83 16.64 34.66
CA SER A 845 -15.63 17.41 33.70
C SER A 845 -17.09 17.03 33.47
N SER A 846 -17.87 17.00 34.55
CA SER A 846 -19.14 17.74 34.57
C SER A 846 -18.88 19.07 35.30
N ARG A 847 -18.50 20.13 34.57
CA ARG A 847 -18.48 21.48 35.14
C ARG A 847 -19.91 22.02 35.14
N GLU A 848 -20.35 22.34 36.35
CA GLU A 848 -21.60 23.00 36.70
C GLU A 848 -21.92 24.17 35.77
N VAL A 849 -23.08 24.11 35.12
CA VAL A 849 -23.78 25.31 34.65
C VAL A 849 -24.39 25.94 35.90
N LYS A 850 -23.81 27.04 36.39
CA LYS A 850 -24.47 27.89 37.38
C LYS A 850 -25.73 28.50 36.73
N PRO A 851 -26.89 28.47 37.40
CA PRO A 851 -28.07 29.17 36.92
C PRO A 851 -27.90 30.67 37.18
N SER A 852 -27.91 31.48 36.13
CA SER A 852 -28.23 32.89 36.23
C SER A 852 -29.75 33.04 36.25
N VAL A 853 -30.27 33.60 37.34
CA VAL A 853 -31.65 34.06 37.52
C VAL A 853 -31.60 35.55 37.87
N PRO A 854 -32.61 36.35 37.52
CA PRO A 854 -33.17 36.64 36.20
C PRO A 854 -32.44 37.79 35.49
#